data_AF-K9TU26-F1
#
_entry.id   AF-K9TU26-F1
#
_cell.length_a   1.000
_cell.length_b   1.000
_cell.length_c   1.000
_cell.angle_alpha   90.00
_cell.angle_beta   90.00
_cell.angle_gamma   90.00
#
_symmetry.space_group_name_H-M   'P 1'
#
loop_
_entity.id
_entity.type
_entity.pdbx_description
1 polymer ?
#
loop_
_entity_poly.entity_id
_entity_poly.type
_entity_poly.pdbx_seq_one_letter_code
_entity_poly.pdbx_strand_id
1 'polypeptide(L)'
;MKGSHIHEIYDQTYAQRYNEKFIFRDCHADFEESVIKDLLCKLDDRAKWLDVACGTGYFLSRFPDGERCGLDFSSAMLDVARKDNPGVKFIQGDFRDKRLHWEGKWDLVSCMWWAYSYVESLPELEQVIENLACWTSDRGALFLPVGNPEVVTVGEVSFPYTIKDVGVYGGKMKLEGLIWTWIDEESNKRHEHLIAPHIDYLTSFLSRYFDRVDIIEYPEFKTRKAIIAREKKKQITTDSGNGKERGKALSVFSESTRIKNWWNYKIPPLLGIVYALLLLSDYTIAQATTIFAVIISTSIGAAGYGHFINDICDIETDQKANKPNAAANLQPWQRLLLCLLFLSIGFAAPLLTHLGIIPLALLTANYLLPTLYSVPPLRLKERGTWGILSDAAGAHLVPTLFVAATVLSQTPDPPRNALIFTGIAAAHAFFVGLRGILLHQLWDRTNDLNSGTATFVTQQPPKTVHRWIDRLVFPVEILLLSGVALLLCQSTPALTIFFAVYLLLTTVNIKTAPHPFTPSPPKGQNIIPHDLYEVWLPLALSITLAVQNPQFLLLVALTAMLFYPSIKVRITEMFQVIKAGFTPTPHPTPSPSDAPRPTPSTVAPLTLTMQQQLETEGYVVLENFLTPDELEDLREFDRTHPLPEDMAASEKPQTLTTSDLTYRKKFGDKFKSIAAPKLKTIIPGYRTVFCPWFRKTPNSKNNPIHLHQDPSFTDETQYSSLGIWCPLNDVNVESSCLCIVKGSHQLNLQKRNYNLVFLPYDQNIISYIENNYLTPVSLKEGQAILFDKRLIHGSPSNTSNIERVAATCFTIIPDEAPLYCCYKPSKELKQLEIYEVDDDFYNRYIYGEKPHGDGVTLIKTEPYTYDPLTPELIAEKLDPLHPDRTISRLKTQLAEQQRQHQTERDTLQQQLQETQTYLEQSCSQLQRELTASNEQLHQKTTELATLQQQLQETQTHLEESRSQRQRELTASNEQLHQKTTELATLKEDYSQTQTQLEHLREQLQTTQTKLQQTQTELERQRTQLQETQAKVAQLKLQQQQTQSEIQQSQEQLQQTQAKLQISERQQQQMQTLLEESQAELTEKTAELNQIKSEQHQARLAEIIRRRL
;
A
#
# COMPACT_ATOMS: atom_id res chain seq x y z
N MET A 1 -4.06 -3.02 3.67
CA MET A 1 -4.74 -2.81 4.96
C MET A 1 -6.14 -3.35 4.84
N LYS A 2 -6.56 -4.13 5.85
CA LYS A 2 -7.78 -4.93 5.88
C LYS A 2 -9.03 -4.07 6.16
N GLY A 3 -9.34 -3.13 5.27
CA GLY A 3 -10.27 -2.03 5.53
C GLY A 3 -11.67 -2.44 6.02
N SER A 4 -12.33 -3.40 5.37
CA SER A 4 -13.64 -3.91 5.82
C SER A 4 -13.55 -4.54 7.22
N HIS A 5 -12.52 -5.37 7.43
CA HIS A 5 -12.26 -6.09 8.66
C HIS A 5 -12.03 -5.18 9.87
N ILE A 6 -11.34 -4.05 9.68
CA ILE A 6 -11.05 -3.07 10.74
C ILE A 6 -12.34 -2.39 11.22
N HIS A 7 -13.27 -2.06 10.31
CA HIS A 7 -14.56 -1.49 10.70
C HIS A 7 -15.44 -2.48 11.47
N GLU A 8 -15.38 -3.77 11.15
CA GLU A 8 -16.10 -4.82 11.86
C GLU A 8 -15.51 -5.12 13.25
N ILE A 9 -14.19 -4.98 13.42
CA ILE A 9 -13.52 -5.11 14.73
C ILE A 9 -13.81 -3.88 15.61
N TYR A 10 -13.43 -2.69 15.13
CA TYR A 10 -13.46 -1.45 15.89
C TYR A 10 -14.79 -0.71 15.70
N ASP A 11 -15.88 -1.40 16.06
CA ASP A 11 -17.24 -0.85 16.07
C ASP A 11 -17.53 0.06 17.28
N GLN A 12 -18.73 0.61 17.36
CA GLN A 12 -19.15 1.53 18.43
C GLN A 12 -19.05 0.92 19.84
N THR A 13 -19.35 -0.38 19.98
CA THR A 13 -19.33 -1.10 21.26
C THR A 13 -17.88 -1.36 21.68
N TYR A 14 -17.04 -1.79 20.74
CA TYR A 14 -15.62 -2.02 20.97
C TYR A 14 -14.90 -0.71 21.32
N ALA A 15 -15.21 0.38 20.63
CA ALA A 15 -14.63 1.71 20.90
C ALA A 15 -14.97 2.23 22.30
N GLN A 16 -16.20 2.04 22.77
CA GLN A 16 -16.63 2.47 24.11
C GLN A 16 -15.91 1.72 25.24
N ARG A 17 -15.66 0.41 25.07
CA ARG A 17 -14.95 -0.43 26.07
C ARG A 17 -13.43 -0.40 25.95
N TYR A 18 -12.87 0.19 24.88
CA TYR A 18 -11.46 0.09 24.55
C TYR A 18 -10.52 0.56 25.67
N ASN A 19 -10.82 1.73 26.26
CA ASN A 19 -9.98 2.30 27.31
C ASN A 19 -10.02 1.45 28.60
N GLU A 20 -11.19 0.99 29.00
CA GLU A 20 -11.37 0.16 30.21
C GLU A 20 -10.72 -1.22 30.09
N LYS A 21 -10.71 -1.77 28.87
CA LYS A 21 -10.11 -3.07 28.57
C LYS A 21 -8.58 -3.00 28.44
N PHE A 22 -8.08 -2.07 27.63
CA PHE A 22 -6.68 -2.07 27.19
C PHE A 22 -5.83 -0.91 27.68
N ILE A 23 -6.41 0.22 28.11
CA ILE A 23 -5.62 1.39 28.55
C ILE A 23 -5.50 1.36 30.08
N PHE A 24 -6.62 1.37 30.80
CA PHE A 24 -6.64 1.51 32.27
C PHE A 24 -6.15 0.27 33.03
N ARG A 25 -5.90 -0.84 32.31
CA ARG A 25 -5.35 -2.09 32.85
C ARG A 25 -3.91 -2.36 32.40
N ASP A 26 -3.34 -1.49 31.57
CA ASP A 26 -2.05 -1.72 30.93
C ASP A 26 -0.97 -0.73 31.41
N CYS A 27 -0.06 -1.23 32.25
CA CYS A 27 1.18 -0.56 32.66
C CYS A 27 2.08 -0.10 31.50
N HIS A 28 1.90 -0.64 30.28
CA HIS A 28 2.60 -0.15 29.10
C HIS A 28 2.11 1.24 28.67
N ALA A 29 0.83 1.59 28.91
CA ALA A 29 0.30 2.91 28.58
C ALA A 29 0.94 4.01 29.44
N ASP A 30 1.20 3.75 30.72
CA ASP A 30 1.95 4.67 31.59
C ASP A 30 3.39 4.91 31.10
N PHE A 31 4.06 3.85 30.63
CA PHE A 31 5.38 3.97 30.02
C PHE A 31 5.34 4.79 28.72
N GLU A 32 4.39 4.51 27.83
CA GLU A 32 4.20 5.25 26.58
C GLU A 32 3.86 6.74 26.87
N GLU A 33 2.99 7.06 27.83
CA GLU A 33 2.74 8.43 28.31
C GLU A 33 4.04 9.09 28.80
N SER A 34 4.87 8.38 29.58
CA SER A 34 6.14 8.92 30.09
C SER A 34 7.14 9.24 28.98
N VAL A 35 7.21 8.42 27.93
CA VAL A 35 8.11 8.61 26.78
C VAL A 35 7.62 9.76 25.89
N ILE A 36 6.31 9.85 25.62
CA ILE A 36 5.71 10.98 24.90
C ILE A 36 6.03 12.29 25.63
N LYS A 37 5.85 12.32 26.96
CA LYS A 37 6.15 13.48 27.79
C LYS A 37 7.61 13.92 27.68
N ASP A 38 8.55 12.99 27.80
CA ASP A 38 9.98 13.25 27.66
C ASP A 38 10.35 13.75 26.25
N LEU A 39 9.73 13.21 25.20
CA LEU A 39 9.93 13.67 23.82
C LEU A 39 9.37 15.08 23.60
N LEU A 40 8.14 15.36 24.04
CA LEU A 40 7.53 16.70 23.93
C LEU A 40 8.34 17.74 24.71
N CYS A 41 8.75 17.45 25.96
CA CYS A 41 9.60 18.35 26.74
C CYS A 41 10.95 18.64 26.08
N LYS A 42 11.50 17.70 25.28
CA LYS A 42 12.74 17.91 24.50
C LYS A 42 12.52 18.68 23.21
N LEU A 43 11.29 18.74 22.71
CA LEU A 43 10.92 19.37 21.44
C LEU A 43 10.43 20.83 21.57
N ASP A 44 10.33 21.37 22.79
CA ASP A 44 9.72 22.67 23.18
C ASP A 44 8.19 22.64 23.29
N ASP A 45 7.62 23.50 24.14
CA ASP A 45 6.17 23.58 24.48
C ASP A 45 5.28 23.95 23.26
N ARG A 46 5.90 24.24 22.11
CA ARG A 46 5.26 24.55 20.82
C ARG A 46 5.27 23.38 19.84
N ALA A 47 5.79 22.21 20.22
CA ALA A 47 5.89 21.03 19.38
C ALA A 47 4.51 20.60 18.84
N LYS A 48 4.44 20.33 17.53
CA LYS A 48 3.22 19.83 16.89
C LYS A 48 3.20 18.30 16.91
N TRP A 49 2.15 17.69 17.45
CA TRP A 49 2.05 16.24 17.58
C TRP A 49 0.97 15.64 16.66
N LEU A 50 1.36 14.65 15.84
CA LEU A 50 0.44 13.76 15.14
C LEU A 50 0.50 12.36 15.75
N ASP A 51 -0.65 11.87 16.22
CA ASP A 51 -0.82 10.47 16.61
C ASP A 51 -1.57 9.70 15.51
N VAL A 52 -0.95 8.64 15.00
CA VAL A 52 -1.42 7.86 13.85
C VAL A 52 -1.93 6.50 14.31
N ALA A 53 -3.14 6.17 13.88
CA ALA A 53 -3.99 5.17 14.54
C ALA A 53 -4.22 5.52 16.02
N CYS A 54 -4.65 6.76 16.26
CA CYS A 54 -4.84 7.31 17.61
C CYS A 54 -5.94 6.63 18.44
N GLY A 55 -6.75 5.75 17.84
CA GLY A 55 -7.84 5.05 18.50
C GLY A 55 -8.83 6.02 19.16
N THR A 56 -9.10 5.80 20.44
CA THR A 56 -9.93 6.67 21.30
C THR A 56 -9.30 8.02 21.64
N GLY A 57 -8.12 8.35 21.10
CA GLY A 57 -7.42 9.60 21.40
C GLY A 57 -6.98 9.72 22.86
N TYR A 58 -6.85 8.60 23.58
CA TYR A 58 -6.48 8.60 25.00
C TYR A 58 -5.19 9.37 25.25
N PHE A 59 -4.09 9.00 24.59
CA PHE A 59 -2.80 9.67 24.77
C PHE A 59 -2.87 11.17 24.45
N LEU A 60 -3.61 11.57 23.42
CA LEU A 60 -3.84 12.98 23.08
C LEU A 60 -4.56 13.75 24.20
N SER A 61 -5.40 13.09 25.01
CA SER A 61 -6.11 13.73 26.13
C SER A 61 -5.19 14.04 27.33
N ARG A 62 -4.08 13.31 27.45
CA ARG A 62 -3.10 13.45 28.54
C ARG A 62 -2.22 14.69 28.41
N PHE A 63 -2.12 15.23 27.20
CA PHE A 63 -1.35 16.42 26.86
C PHE A 63 -2.28 17.51 26.29
N PRO A 64 -3.09 18.16 27.16
CA PRO A 64 -4.06 19.17 26.73
C PRO A 64 -3.42 20.42 26.12
N ASP A 65 -2.18 20.69 26.51
CA ASP A 65 -1.37 21.83 26.06
C ASP A 65 -0.51 21.43 24.83
N GLY A 66 -0.62 22.20 23.74
CA GLY A 66 0.11 21.95 22.49
C GLY A 66 -0.79 21.63 21.28
N GLU A 67 -0.30 21.94 20.07
CA GLU A 67 -1.02 21.67 18.82
C GLU A 67 -0.92 20.18 18.46
N ARG A 68 -2.05 19.46 18.56
CA ARG A 68 -2.10 18.02 18.32
C ARG A 68 -3.22 17.58 17.38
N CYS A 69 -3.04 16.43 16.75
CA CYS A 69 -3.96 15.87 15.76
C CYS A 69 -3.98 14.35 15.84
N GLY A 70 -5.16 13.75 15.72
CA GLY A 70 -5.33 12.31 15.58
C GLY A 70 -5.68 11.91 14.14
N LEU A 71 -5.09 10.82 13.65
CA LEU A 71 -5.50 10.11 12.44
C LEU A 71 -5.91 8.69 12.83
N ASP A 72 -7.10 8.24 12.43
CA ASP A 72 -7.53 6.83 12.60
C ASP A 72 -8.39 6.38 11.42
N PHE A 73 -8.52 5.07 11.24
CA PHE A 73 -9.36 4.47 10.21
C PHE A 73 -10.82 4.30 10.68
N SER A 74 -11.05 3.96 11.94
CA SER A 74 -12.40 3.74 12.49
C SER A 74 -13.07 5.05 12.88
N SER A 75 -14.26 5.32 12.31
CA SER A 75 -15.09 6.45 12.72
C SER A 75 -15.54 6.34 14.18
N ALA A 76 -15.85 5.13 14.66
CA ALA A 76 -16.31 4.88 16.03
C ALA A 76 -15.24 5.25 17.07
N MET A 77 -13.98 4.89 16.80
CA MET A 77 -12.84 5.28 17.64
C MET A 77 -12.68 6.81 17.69
N LEU A 78 -12.80 7.46 16.53
CA LEU A 78 -12.71 8.93 16.44
C LEU A 78 -13.88 9.67 17.10
N ASP A 79 -15.07 9.06 17.21
CA ASP A 79 -16.21 9.67 17.90
C ASP A 79 -16.00 9.69 19.42
N VAL A 80 -15.38 8.64 19.98
CA VAL A 80 -14.87 8.68 21.37
C VAL A 80 -13.76 9.72 21.49
N ALA A 81 -12.79 9.73 20.57
CA ALA A 81 -11.67 10.66 20.62
C ALA A 81 -12.08 12.13 20.61
N ARG A 82 -13.05 12.51 19.76
CA ARG A 82 -13.62 13.87 19.70
C ARG A 82 -14.33 14.30 20.99
N LYS A 83 -14.99 13.36 21.68
CA LYS A 83 -15.70 13.61 22.93
C LYS A 83 -14.72 13.94 24.06
N ASP A 84 -13.64 13.18 24.16
CA ASP A 84 -12.67 13.29 25.25
C ASP A 84 -11.59 14.36 24.98
N ASN A 85 -11.46 14.83 23.73
CA ASN A 85 -10.51 15.86 23.31
C ASN A 85 -11.20 17.03 22.57
N PRO A 86 -12.01 17.86 23.26
CA PRO A 86 -12.68 19.00 22.63
C PRO A 86 -11.67 19.99 22.02
N GLY A 87 -11.90 20.34 20.75
CA GLY A 87 -11.05 21.27 19.98
C GLY A 87 -9.85 20.64 19.28
N VAL A 88 -9.52 19.37 19.53
CA VAL A 88 -8.46 18.64 18.81
C VAL A 88 -8.96 18.19 17.44
N LYS A 89 -8.08 18.22 16.43
CA LYS A 89 -8.43 17.78 15.08
C LYS A 89 -8.31 16.26 14.95
N PHE A 90 -9.41 15.60 14.63
CA PHE A 90 -9.47 14.16 14.34
C PHE A 90 -9.88 13.90 12.90
N ILE A 91 -9.07 13.10 12.21
CA ILE A 91 -9.17 12.87 10.77
C ILE A 91 -9.37 11.38 10.54
N GLN A 92 -10.45 11.03 9.83
CA GLN A 92 -10.63 9.66 9.36
C GLN A 92 -9.80 9.43 8.10
N GLY A 93 -9.14 8.28 8.00
CA GLY A 93 -8.54 7.81 6.76
C GLY A 93 -7.43 6.79 6.96
N ASP A 94 -6.92 6.28 5.84
CA ASP A 94 -5.84 5.29 5.83
C ASP A 94 -4.49 5.98 6.07
N PHE A 95 -3.64 5.38 6.91
CA PHE A 95 -2.28 5.86 7.15
C PHE A 95 -1.28 5.46 6.03
N ARG A 96 -1.69 4.59 5.09
CA ARG A 96 -0.98 4.34 3.82
C ARG A 96 -1.11 5.50 2.84
N ASP A 97 -2.16 6.32 2.95
CA ASP A 97 -2.42 7.42 2.02
C ASP A 97 -1.36 8.54 2.13
N LYS A 98 -0.71 8.88 1.01
CA LYS A 98 0.30 9.94 0.98
C LYS A 98 -0.32 11.32 1.18
N ARG A 99 -0.08 11.91 2.35
CA ARG A 99 -0.53 13.27 2.71
C ARG A 99 0.62 14.27 2.53
N LEU A 100 0.86 14.69 1.28
CA LEU A 100 1.97 15.61 0.93
C LEU A 100 1.94 16.93 1.73
N HIS A 101 0.75 17.43 2.07
CA HIS A 101 0.56 18.64 2.87
C HIS A 101 0.89 18.47 4.38
N TRP A 102 1.34 17.29 4.80
CA TRP A 102 1.88 17.01 6.15
C TRP A 102 3.39 16.76 6.13
N GLU A 103 4.04 16.75 4.98
CA GLU A 103 5.49 16.53 4.88
C GLU A 103 6.25 17.58 5.70
N GLY A 104 7.11 17.12 6.62
CA GLY A 104 7.86 17.97 7.53
C GLY A 104 7.04 18.73 8.57
N LYS A 105 5.74 18.46 8.74
CA LYS A 105 4.83 19.31 9.52
C LYS A 105 4.84 19.05 11.03
N TRP A 106 5.10 17.82 11.47
CA TRP A 106 4.83 17.40 12.85
C TRP A 106 6.13 17.12 13.60
N ASP A 107 6.36 17.81 14.71
CA ASP A 107 7.59 17.66 15.52
C ASP A 107 7.60 16.35 16.32
N LEU A 108 6.43 15.84 16.71
CA LEU A 108 6.28 14.46 17.16
C LEU A 108 5.32 13.74 16.21
N VAL A 109 5.74 12.59 15.71
CA VAL A 109 4.84 11.61 15.08
C VAL A 109 4.87 10.35 15.94
N SER A 110 3.71 9.80 16.26
CA SER A 110 3.58 8.51 16.92
C SER A 110 2.66 7.58 16.17
N CYS A 111 2.86 6.27 16.36
CA CYS A 111 1.87 5.27 16.03
C CYS A 111 1.87 4.23 17.15
N MET A 112 0.90 4.32 18.05
CA MET A 112 0.91 3.54 19.29
C MET A 112 0.57 2.07 19.07
N TRP A 113 1.11 1.24 19.97
CA TRP A 113 1.04 -0.21 19.92
C TRP A 113 1.41 -0.69 18.51
N TRP A 114 0.63 -1.59 17.92
CA TRP A 114 0.98 -2.27 16.66
C TRP A 114 -0.09 -2.05 15.60
N ALA A 115 -0.73 -0.88 15.57
CA ALA A 115 -1.79 -0.59 14.60
C ALA A 115 -1.32 -0.67 13.13
N TYR A 116 -0.03 -0.41 12.88
CA TYR A 116 0.59 -0.62 11.56
C TYR A 116 0.58 -2.10 11.11
N SER A 117 0.37 -3.08 12.00
CA SER A 117 0.32 -4.52 11.69
C SER A 117 -0.89 -4.96 10.88
N TYR A 118 -1.89 -4.10 10.68
CA TYR A 118 -3.08 -4.37 9.86
C TYR A 118 -2.87 -4.25 8.34
N VAL A 119 -1.65 -3.95 7.90
CA VAL A 119 -1.25 -4.02 6.48
C VAL A 119 -1.17 -5.46 5.96
N GLU A 120 -1.27 -5.65 4.64
CA GLU A 120 -1.28 -6.99 4.02
C GLU A 120 0.12 -7.56 3.76
N SER A 121 1.15 -6.72 3.76
CA SER A 121 2.51 -7.12 3.38
C SER A 121 3.58 -6.20 3.95
N LEU A 122 4.84 -6.67 3.99
CA LEU A 122 5.98 -5.85 4.39
C LEU A 122 6.18 -4.60 3.48
N PRO A 123 5.99 -4.64 2.15
CA PRO A 123 5.97 -3.42 1.33
C PRO A 123 4.89 -2.40 1.70
N GLU A 124 3.71 -2.83 2.15
CA GLU A 124 2.73 -1.89 2.71
C GLU A 124 3.20 -1.30 4.04
N LEU A 125 3.85 -2.09 4.90
CA LEU A 125 4.47 -1.60 6.13
C LEU A 125 5.56 -0.55 5.82
N GLU A 126 6.44 -0.83 4.87
CA GLU A 126 7.46 0.14 4.38
C GLU A 126 6.80 1.46 3.94
N GLN A 127 5.65 1.40 3.26
CA GLN A 127 4.91 2.60 2.86
C GLN A 127 4.34 3.39 4.06
N VAL A 128 3.86 2.71 5.10
CA VAL A 128 3.40 3.36 6.34
C VAL A 128 4.58 4.03 7.05
N ILE A 129 5.70 3.32 7.23
CA ILE A 129 6.89 3.86 7.90
C ILE A 129 7.49 5.04 7.11
N GLU A 130 7.49 4.98 5.77
CA GLU A 130 7.84 6.14 4.93
C GLU A 130 6.93 7.33 5.20
N ASN A 131 5.61 7.14 5.27
CA ASN A 131 4.66 8.23 5.55
C ASN A 131 4.93 8.87 6.91
N LEU A 132 5.09 8.07 7.98
CA LEU A 132 5.40 8.56 9.33
C LEU A 132 6.71 9.38 9.34
N ALA A 133 7.77 8.87 8.69
CA ALA A 133 9.06 9.55 8.59
C ALA A 133 9.00 10.84 7.75
N CYS A 134 8.22 10.85 6.66
CA CYS A 134 8.01 12.04 5.84
C CYS A 134 7.22 13.12 6.59
N TRP A 135 6.19 12.75 7.36
CA TRP A 135 5.35 13.67 8.14
C TRP A 135 6.09 14.29 9.35
N THR A 136 7.10 13.60 9.87
CA THR A 136 7.97 14.10 10.94
C THR A 136 8.77 15.32 10.46
N SER A 137 8.88 16.39 11.26
CA SER A 137 9.66 17.60 10.94
C SER A 137 11.17 17.35 11.00
N ASP A 138 11.97 18.26 10.44
CA ASP A 138 13.45 18.12 10.43
C ASP A 138 14.06 18.10 11.84
N ARG A 139 13.41 18.78 12.80
CA ARG A 139 13.77 18.76 14.23
C ARG A 139 13.08 17.65 15.03
N GLY A 140 12.16 16.93 14.38
CA GLY A 140 11.18 16.08 15.03
C GLY A 140 11.68 14.69 15.40
N ALA A 141 10.83 13.97 16.13
CA ALA A 141 11.00 12.59 16.51
C ALA A 141 9.80 11.73 16.05
N LEU A 142 10.09 10.48 15.71
CA LEU A 142 9.11 9.43 15.47
C LEU A 142 9.19 8.40 16.61
N PHE A 143 8.08 8.18 17.30
CA PHE A 143 7.94 7.17 18.36
C PHE A 143 7.06 6.00 17.88
N LEU A 144 7.57 4.77 18.04
CA LEU A 144 6.94 3.57 17.51
C LEU A 144 7.16 2.36 18.44
N PRO A 145 6.20 2.00 19.31
CA PRO A 145 6.15 0.69 19.94
C PRO A 145 6.22 -0.44 18.90
N VAL A 146 6.98 -1.52 19.18
CA VAL A 146 7.27 -2.57 18.20
C VAL A 146 6.71 -3.92 18.60
N GLY A 147 5.80 -4.43 17.76
CA GLY A 147 5.29 -5.80 17.82
C GLY A 147 6.30 -6.77 17.24
N ASN A 148 7.43 -6.95 17.93
CA ASN A 148 8.48 -7.89 17.52
C ASN A 148 7.96 -9.33 17.64
N PRO A 149 8.33 -10.28 16.76
CA PRO A 149 7.87 -11.66 16.85
C PRO A 149 8.06 -12.33 18.22
N GLU A 150 9.15 -12.00 18.94
CA GLU A 150 9.40 -12.47 20.31
C GLU A 150 8.32 -12.04 21.33
N VAL A 151 7.67 -10.89 21.12
CA VAL A 151 6.57 -10.42 21.97
C VAL A 151 5.29 -11.20 21.66
N VAL A 152 5.01 -11.39 20.37
CA VAL A 152 3.83 -12.13 19.89
C VAL A 152 3.88 -13.60 20.30
N THR A 153 5.07 -14.19 20.39
CA THR A 153 5.28 -15.57 20.85
C THR A 153 5.54 -15.67 22.36
N VAL A 154 5.34 -14.59 23.13
CA VAL A 154 5.54 -14.55 24.59
C VAL A 154 6.94 -15.04 25.04
N GLY A 155 7.93 -14.90 24.16
CA GLY A 155 9.30 -15.37 24.35
C GLY A 155 9.53 -16.87 24.11
N GLU A 156 8.51 -17.65 23.74
CA GLU A 156 8.65 -19.10 23.49
C GLU A 156 9.47 -19.42 22.23
N VAL A 157 9.47 -18.53 21.25
CA VAL A 157 10.16 -18.71 19.96
C VAL A 157 11.20 -17.63 19.74
N SER A 158 12.48 -18.02 19.72
CA SER A 158 13.57 -17.17 19.25
C SER A 158 13.47 -16.98 17.73
N PHE A 159 13.32 -15.74 17.28
CA PHE A 159 13.09 -15.40 15.87
C PHE A 159 14.21 -14.49 15.32
N PRO A 160 15.35 -15.05 14.87
CA PRO A 160 16.55 -14.26 14.56
C PRO A 160 16.48 -13.54 13.19
N TYR A 161 16.76 -12.23 13.16
CA TYR A 161 16.75 -11.44 11.92
C TYR A 161 17.64 -12.00 10.80
N THR A 162 18.81 -12.55 11.13
CA THR A 162 19.77 -13.05 10.14
C THR A 162 20.36 -14.39 10.57
N ILE A 163 20.03 -15.44 9.83
CA ILE A 163 20.64 -16.76 9.93
C ILE A 163 21.82 -16.80 8.96
N LYS A 164 23.03 -16.87 9.51
CA LYS A 164 24.31 -16.76 8.77
C LYS A 164 24.84 -18.09 8.24
N ASP A 165 24.30 -19.20 8.73
CA ASP A 165 24.66 -20.55 8.33
C ASP A 165 23.35 -21.31 8.11
N VAL A 166 22.99 -21.48 6.84
CA VAL A 166 21.76 -22.16 6.41
C VAL A 166 22.07 -23.62 6.03
N GLY A 167 23.18 -24.17 6.57
CA GLY A 167 23.66 -25.51 6.29
C GLY A 167 24.01 -25.70 4.82
N VAL A 168 23.47 -26.75 4.20
CA VAL A 168 23.84 -27.27 2.87
C VAL A 168 23.74 -26.22 1.74
N TYR A 169 22.91 -25.18 1.91
CA TYR A 169 22.70 -24.12 0.91
C TYR A 169 23.65 -22.93 1.04
N GLY A 170 24.33 -22.76 2.18
CA GLY A 170 25.12 -21.58 2.50
C GLY A 170 24.32 -20.26 2.46
N GLY A 171 25.03 -19.14 2.33
CA GLY A 171 24.42 -17.82 2.21
C GLY A 171 23.93 -17.20 3.54
N LYS A 172 23.06 -16.19 3.45
CA LYS A 172 22.42 -15.54 4.61
C LYS A 172 20.92 -15.50 4.37
N MET A 173 20.15 -16.08 5.28
CA MET A 173 18.70 -15.96 5.29
C MET A 173 18.29 -14.83 6.23
N LYS A 174 17.32 -14.01 5.82
CA LYS A 174 16.72 -12.98 6.66
C LYS A 174 15.29 -13.34 7.03
N LEU A 175 14.94 -13.17 8.31
CA LEU A 175 13.57 -13.34 8.81
C LEU A 175 13.03 -11.94 9.14
N GLU A 176 12.29 -11.35 8.20
CA GLU A 176 11.94 -9.93 8.24
C GLU A 176 10.64 -9.62 9.00
N GLY A 177 9.80 -10.64 9.24
CA GLY A 177 8.62 -10.56 10.09
C GLY A 177 7.87 -11.88 10.21
N LEU A 178 6.91 -11.93 11.14
CA LEU A 178 5.98 -13.03 11.39
C LEU A 178 4.55 -12.59 11.01
N ILE A 179 3.76 -13.50 10.43
CA ILE A 179 2.32 -13.31 10.25
C ILE A 179 1.59 -14.10 11.34
N TRP A 180 0.66 -13.46 12.06
CA TRP A 180 -0.05 -14.04 13.19
C TRP A 180 -1.54 -13.67 13.19
N THR A 181 -2.34 -14.40 13.96
CA THR A 181 -3.78 -14.11 14.14
C THR A 181 -4.08 -14.13 15.63
N TRP A 182 -4.82 -13.14 16.11
CA TRP A 182 -5.32 -13.08 17.49
C TRP A 182 -6.84 -13.19 17.50
N ILE A 183 -7.37 -13.90 18.49
CA ILE A 183 -8.81 -14.03 18.73
C ILE A 183 -9.06 -13.46 20.12
N ASP A 184 -9.83 -12.37 20.18
CA ASP A 184 -10.25 -11.77 21.44
C ASP A 184 -11.53 -12.45 21.92
N GLU A 185 -11.38 -13.48 22.76
CA GLU A 185 -12.49 -14.33 23.21
C GLU A 185 -13.59 -13.54 23.97
N GLU A 186 -13.23 -12.47 24.68
CA GLU A 186 -14.19 -11.63 25.44
C GLU A 186 -15.13 -10.84 24.51
N SER A 187 -14.62 -10.37 23.36
CA SER A 187 -15.41 -9.60 22.38
C SER A 187 -15.85 -10.43 21.16
N ASN A 188 -15.36 -11.67 21.07
CA ASN A 188 -15.45 -12.57 19.91
C ASN A 188 -14.96 -11.91 18.59
N LYS A 189 -14.04 -10.94 18.66
CA LYS A 189 -13.41 -10.31 17.50
C LYS A 189 -12.15 -11.08 17.10
N ARG A 190 -11.90 -11.19 15.79
CA ARG A 190 -10.78 -11.97 15.23
C ARG A 190 -9.86 -11.05 14.43
N HIS A 191 -8.62 -10.88 14.87
CA HIS A 191 -7.62 -10.01 14.28
C HIS A 191 -6.68 -10.85 13.39
N GLU A 192 -7.03 -11.02 12.11
CA GLU A 192 -6.40 -12.02 11.25
C GLU A 192 -5.17 -11.51 10.47
N HIS A 193 -4.19 -12.39 10.31
CA HIS A 193 -2.99 -12.22 9.48
C HIS A 193 -2.17 -10.94 9.77
N LEU A 194 -2.16 -10.46 11.01
CA LEU A 194 -1.38 -9.32 11.46
C LEU A 194 0.12 -9.53 11.19
N ILE A 195 0.83 -8.46 10.84
CA ILE A 195 2.27 -8.50 10.58
C ILE A 195 3.06 -7.99 11.79
N ALA A 196 3.86 -8.87 12.39
CA ALA A 196 4.84 -8.57 13.42
C ALA A 196 6.24 -8.46 12.77
N PRO A 197 6.72 -7.26 12.40
CA PRO A 197 8.02 -7.09 11.77
C PRO A 197 9.16 -7.32 12.77
N HIS A 198 10.27 -7.90 12.31
CA HIS A 198 11.47 -7.99 13.14
C HIS A 198 12.01 -6.58 13.42
N ILE A 199 12.41 -6.29 14.66
CA ILE A 199 12.88 -4.95 15.07
C ILE A 199 14.06 -4.44 14.21
N ASP A 200 15.06 -5.27 13.93
CA ASP A 200 16.17 -4.98 13.01
C ASP A 200 15.75 -4.63 11.56
N TYR A 201 14.61 -5.16 11.08
CA TYR A 201 14.06 -4.79 9.77
C TYR A 201 13.53 -3.35 9.81
N LEU A 202 12.74 -3.01 10.84
CA LEU A 202 12.24 -1.65 11.05
C LEU A 202 13.36 -0.64 11.27
N THR A 203 14.37 -0.92 12.10
CA THR A 203 15.48 0.00 12.33
C THR A 203 16.35 0.17 11.08
N SER A 204 16.59 -0.92 10.32
CA SER A 204 17.26 -0.84 9.02
C SER A 204 16.48 -0.01 7.99
N PHE A 205 15.15 0.05 8.07
CA PHE A 205 14.34 0.90 7.20
C PHE A 205 14.32 2.37 7.68
N LEU A 206 14.08 2.60 8.98
CA LEU A 206 14.05 3.94 9.59
C LEU A 206 15.39 4.68 9.48
N SER A 207 16.52 3.97 9.55
CA SER A 207 17.85 4.53 9.34
C SER A 207 18.08 5.14 7.95
N ARG A 208 17.16 4.95 6.98
CA ARG A 208 17.19 5.66 5.69
C ARG A 208 16.76 7.13 5.84
N TYR A 209 15.92 7.43 6.84
CA TYR A 209 15.28 8.74 7.04
C TYR A 209 15.84 9.50 8.25
N PHE A 210 16.40 8.79 9.22
CA PHE A 210 16.94 9.36 10.47
C PHE A 210 18.41 8.96 10.65
N ASP A 211 19.23 9.86 11.18
CA ASP A 211 20.62 9.56 11.57
C ASP A 211 20.69 8.74 12.85
N ARG A 212 19.70 8.91 13.74
CA ARG A 212 19.64 8.23 15.02
C ARG A 212 18.33 7.48 15.20
N VAL A 213 18.44 6.16 15.39
CA VAL A 213 17.33 5.24 15.63
C VAL A 213 17.66 4.42 16.88
N ASP A 214 17.17 4.87 18.03
CA ASP A 214 17.40 4.21 19.32
C ASP A 214 16.28 3.17 19.58
N ILE A 215 16.66 2.00 20.09
CA ILE A 215 15.71 1.01 20.64
C ILE A 215 15.64 1.22 22.15
N ILE A 216 14.43 1.28 22.70
CA ILE A 216 14.17 1.31 24.15
C ILE A 216 13.36 0.07 24.58
N GLU A 217 13.64 -0.42 25.78
CA GLU A 217 12.96 -1.59 26.37
C GLU A 217 11.97 -1.13 27.45
N TYR A 218 10.87 -1.85 27.61
CA TYR A 218 9.87 -1.54 28.63
C TYR A 218 10.39 -2.05 29.99
N PRO A 219 10.41 -1.23 31.07
CA PRO A 219 11.08 -1.57 32.33
C PRO A 219 10.63 -2.88 32.96
N GLU A 220 9.32 -3.14 32.92
CA GLU A 220 8.69 -4.32 33.52
C GLU A 220 8.63 -5.51 32.55
N PHE A 221 8.81 -5.29 31.24
CA PHE A 221 8.64 -6.28 30.19
C PHE A 221 9.73 -6.15 29.12
N LYS A 222 10.94 -6.62 29.42
CA LYS A 222 12.13 -6.49 28.56
C LYS A 222 12.00 -7.07 27.14
N THR A 223 11.03 -7.96 26.93
CA THR A 223 10.69 -8.48 25.59
C THR A 223 10.01 -7.42 24.72
N ARG A 224 9.16 -6.56 25.30
CA ARG A 224 8.48 -5.45 24.60
C ARG A 224 9.47 -4.30 24.42
N LYS A 225 9.50 -3.76 23.20
CA LYS A 225 10.46 -2.74 22.76
C LYS A 225 9.74 -1.63 21.99
N ALA A 226 10.32 -0.45 21.96
CA ALA A 226 9.89 0.65 21.11
C ALA A 226 11.10 1.27 20.41
N ILE A 227 10.87 1.96 19.31
CA ILE A 227 11.86 2.73 18.55
C ILE A 227 11.58 4.22 18.76
N ILE A 228 12.65 4.98 19.02
CA ILE A 228 12.69 6.43 18.89
C ILE A 228 13.63 6.76 17.74
N ALA A 229 13.09 7.28 16.64
CA ALA A 229 13.87 7.78 15.52
C ALA A 229 13.89 9.31 15.54
N ARG A 230 15.08 9.90 15.44
CA ARG A 230 15.33 11.35 15.60
C ARG A 230 16.54 11.78 14.78
N GLU A 231 16.79 13.09 14.72
CA GLU A 231 17.84 13.67 13.86
C GLU A 231 17.53 13.29 12.40
N LYS A 232 16.45 13.87 11.86
CA LYS A 232 15.98 13.57 10.50
C LYS A 232 17.10 13.93 9.51
N LYS A 233 17.48 12.96 8.67
CA LYS A 233 18.48 13.17 7.63
C LYS A 233 17.99 14.28 6.72
N LYS A 234 18.74 15.39 6.66
CA LYS A 234 18.51 16.42 5.65
C LYS A 234 18.57 15.75 4.29
N GLN A 235 17.40 15.55 3.67
CA GLN A 235 17.37 15.22 2.26
C GLN A 235 18.17 16.32 1.55
N ILE A 236 19.20 15.94 0.80
CA ILE A 236 19.97 16.90 0.04
C ILE A 236 19.03 17.45 -1.03
N THR A 237 18.38 18.58 -0.73
CA THR A 237 17.62 19.42 -1.66
C THR A 237 18.63 20.02 -2.62
N THR A 238 19.00 19.25 -3.62
CA THR A 238 19.73 19.72 -4.80
C THR A 238 18.78 20.62 -5.60
N ASP A 239 18.64 21.86 -5.15
CA ASP A 239 18.30 22.98 -6.02
C ASP A 239 19.52 23.24 -6.92
N SER A 240 19.72 22.30 -7.84
CA SER A 240 20.66 22.38 -8.95
C SER A 240 20.04 21.61 -10.11
N GLY A 241 19.39 22.38 -10.99
CA GLY A 241 18.93 21.87 -12.27
C GLY A 241 20.06 21.13 -13.01
N ASN A 242 19.67 20.15 -13.82
CA ASN A 242 20.55 19.28 -14.63
C ASN A 242 21.29 18.14 -13.89
N GLY A 243 21.18 18.00 -12.56
CA GLY A 243 21.80 16.88 -11.82
C GLY A 243 20.91 15.63 -11.65
N LYS A 244 19.75 15.78 -11.00
CA LYS A 244 19.00 14.63 -10.43
C LYS A 244 18.06 13.87 -11.37
N GLU A 245 17.64 14.45 -12.49
CA GLU A 245 16.81 13.70 -13.45
C GLU A 245 17.53 12.46 -13.97
N ARG A 246 18.85 12.54 -14.22
CA ARG A 246 19.65 11.37 -14.61
C ARG A 246 19.63 10.27 -13.55
N GLY A 247 19.69 10.60 -12.27
CA GLY A 247 19.69 9.63 -11.16
C GLY A 247 18.36 8.90 -10.99
N LYS A 248 17.23 9.64 -10.97
CA LYS A 248 15.88 9.04 -10.89
C LYS A 248 15.48 8.33 -12.19
N ALA A 249 15.86 8.86 -13.35
CA ALA A 249 15.68 8.17 -14.61
C ALA A 249 16.49 6.87 -14.64
N LEU A 250 17.74 6.86 -14.17
CA LEU A 250 18.55 5.64 -14.09
C LEU A 250 18.01 4.60 -13.10
N SER A 251 17.47 5.02 -11.93
CA SER A 251 16.87 4.06 -11.00
C SER A 251 15.60 3.44 -11.57
N VAL A 252 14.65 4.27 -12.04
CA VAL A 252 13.40 3.82 -12.68
C VAL A 252 13.71 2.99 -13.93
N PHE A 253 14.67 3.41 -14.76
CA PHE A 253 15.13 2.62 -15.90
C PHE A 253 15.70 1.27 -15.45
N SER A 254 16.56 1.22 -14.41
CA SER A 254 17.15 -0.05 -13.94
C SER A 254 16.13 -1.03 -13.35
N GLU A 255 15.09 -0.52 -12.69
CA GLU A 255 13.99 -1.30 -12.12
C GLU A 255 12.99 -1.73 -13.20
N SER A 256 12.59 -0.81 -14.09
CA SER A 256 11.64 -1.09 -15.18
C SER A 256 12.22 -1.98 -16.30
N THR A 257 13.53 -1.99 -16.50
CA THR A 257 14.21 -2.84 -17.51
C THR A 257 14.68 -4.18 -16.98
N ARG A 258 14.67 -4.36 -15.65
CA ARG A 258 15.27 -5.53 -14.99
C ARG A 258 16.70 -5.80 -15.46
N ILE A 259 17.52 -4.76 -15.72
CA ILE A 259 18.88 -4.90 -16.30
C ILE A 259 19.71 -6.00 -15.62
N LYS A 260 19.68 -6.07 -14.28
CA LYS A 260 20.39 -7.10 -13.50
C LYS A 260 19.98 -8.56 -13.85
N ASN A 261 18.75 -8.76 -14.33
CA ASN A 261 18.18 -10.07 -14.63
C ASN A 261 18.55 -10.60 -16.03
N TRP A 262 19.14 -9.77 -16.90
CA TRP A 262 19.61 -10.22 -18.22
C TRP A 262 21.07 -9.85 -18.53
N TRP A 263 21.63 -8.82 -17.88
CA TRP A 263 22.99 -8.33 -18.12
C TRP A 263 24.05 -9.44 -17.99
N ASN A 264 24.03 -10.16 -16.86
CA ASN A 264 25.04 -11.17 -16.52
C ASN A 264 25.05 -12.40 -17.43
N TYR A 265 24.00 -12.62 -18.23
CA TYR A 265 23.78 -13.85 -19.00
C TYR A 265 23.80 -13.57 -20.51
N LYS A 266 23.43 -12.36 -20.95
CA LYS A 266 23.42 -11.96 -22.37
C LYS A 266 24.70 -11.23 -22.81
N ILE A 267 25.28 -10.38 -21.97
CA ILE A 267 26.40 -9.52 -22.36
C ILE A 267 27.77 -10.23 -22.38
N PRO A 268 28.16 -11.05 -21.37
CA PRO A 268 29.49 -11.66 -21.38
C PRO A 268 29.73 -12.63 -22.54
N PRO A 269 28.79 -13.52 -22.94
CA PRO A 269 29.01 -14.40 -24.09
C PRO A 269 29.27 -13.62 -25.38
N LEU A 270 28.53 -12.52 -25.62
CA LEU A 270 28.71 -11.65 -26.77
C LEU A 270 30.09 -10.97 -26.78
N LEU A 271 30.56 -10.51 -25.62
CA LEU A 271 31.92 -9.97 -25.48
C LEU A 271 32.99 -11.06 -25.68
N GLY A 272 32.73 -12.31 -25.26
CA GLY A 272 33.55 -13.47 -25.60
C GLY A 272 33.70 -13.68 -27.12
N ILE A 273 32.61 -13.52 -27.89
CA ILE A 273 32.66 -13.56 -29.37
C ILE A 273 33.51 -12.42 -29.93
N VAL A 274 33.41 -11.21 -29.37
CA VAL A 274 34.29 -10.10 -29.77
C VAL A 274 35.76 -10.44 -29.49
N TYR A 275 36.11 -10.84 -28.27
CA TYR A 275 37.49 -11.14 -27.90
C TYR A 275 38.08 -12.28 -28.75
N ALA A 276 37.29 -13.30 -29.04
CA ALA A 276 37.67 -14.37 -29.95
C ALA A 276 37.97 -13.86 -31.37
N LEU A 277 37.10 -13.03 -31.95
CA LEU A 277 37.31 -12.48 -33.29
C LEU A 277 38.49 -11.48 -33.35
N LEU A 278 38.74 -10.74 -32.26
CA LEU A 278 39.92 -9.90 -32.09
C LEU A 278 41.24 -10.70 -31.93
N LEU A 279 41.18 -11.97 -31.51
CA LEU A 279 42.35 -12.88 -31.50
C LEU A 279 42.55 -13.58 -32.86
N LEU A 280 41.49 -13.71 -33.65
CA LEU A 280 41.52 -14.35 -34.98
C LEU A 280 41.83 -13.37 -36.12
N SER A 281 41.90 -12.06 -35.84
CA SER A 281 42.11 -10.99 -36.82
C SER A 281 42.88 -9.82 -36.20
N ASP A 282 43.87 -9.26 -36.90
CA ASP A 282 44.70 -8.16 -36.37
C ASP A 282 43.94 -6.83 -36.33
N TYR A 283 43.52 -6.39 -35.13
CA TYR A 283 42.86 -5.11 -34.90
C TYR A 283 43.65 -4.15 -34.00
N THR A 284 43.53 -2.86 -34.27
CA THR A 284 44.04 -1.80 -33.39
C THR A 284 43.10 -1.57 -32.19
N ILE A 285 43.64 -1.03 -31.09
CA ILE A 285 42.83 -0.65 -29.92
C ILE A 285 41.75 0.38 -30.26
N ALA A 286 41.97 1.26 -31.24
CA ALA A 286 40.98 2.24 -31.67
C ALA A 286 39.77 1.55 -32.34
N GLN A 287 40.01 0.61 -33.25
CA GLN A 287 38.94 -0.19 -33.88
C GLN A 287 38.19 -1.01 -32.83
N ALA A 288 38.92 -1.70 -31.94
CA ALA A 288 38.33 -2.48 -30.86
C ALA A 288 37.45 -1.62 -29.93
N THR A 289 37.91 -0.42 -29.55
CA THR A 289 37.14 0.51 -28.70
C THR A 289 35.83 0.94 -29.36
N THR A 290 35.85 1.26 -30.67
CA THR A 290 34.64 1.58 -31.45
C THR A 290 33.69 0.39 -31.52
N ILE A 291 34.20 -0.82 -31.77
CA ILE A 291 33.44 -2.08 -31.76
C ILE A 291 32.76 -2.30 -30.40
N PHE A 292 33.46 -2.12 -29.28
CA PHE A 292 32.87 -2.26 -27.94
C PHE A 292 31.79 -1.21 -27.67
N ALA A 293 32.00 0.05 -28.05
CA ALA A 293 31.00 1.10 -27.90
C ALA A 293 29.71 0.80 -28.68
N VAL A 294 29.84 0.35 -29.94
CA VAL A 294 28.71 -0.09 -30.76
C VAL A 294 27.98 -1.27 -30.11
N ILE A 295 28.70 -2.31 -29.72
CA ILE A 295 28.11 -3.55 -29.19
C ILE A 295 27.44 -3.35 -27.84
N ILE A 296 28.00 -2.53 -26.95
CA ILE A 296 27.37 -2.19 -25.67
C ILE A 296 26.09 -1.38 -25.92
N SER A 297 26.12 -0.38 -26.81
CA SER A 297 24.93 0.43 -27.15
C SER A 297 23.81 -0.42 -27.77
N THR A 298 24.15 -1.28 -28.75
CA THR A 298 23.18 -2.14 -29.42
C THR A 298 22.63 -3.23 -28.50
N SER A 299 23.44 -3.78 -27.61
CA SER A 299 22.99 -4.80 -26.65
C SER A 299 22.08 -4.21 -25.57
N ILE A 300 22.38 -3.01 -25.07
CA ILE A 300 21.48 -2.29 -24.14
C ILE A 300 20.14 -1.98 -24.83
N GLY A 301 20.19 -1.47 -26.06
CA GLY A 301 19.00 -1.21 -26.86
C GLY A 301 18.16 -2.46 -27.10
N ALA A 302 18.73 -3.50 -27.70
CA ALA A 302 18.00 -4.69 -28.12
C ALA A 302 17.52 -5.56 -26.94
N ALA A 303 18.37 -5.78 -25.92
CA ALA A 303 17.95 -6.56 -24.75
C ALA A 303 16.93 -5.81 -23.89
N GLY A 304 17.14 -4.49 -23.68
CA GLY A 304 16.18 -3.63 -22.99
C GLY A 304 14.82 -3.61 -23.69
N TYR A 305 14.82 -3.43 -25.03
CA TYR A 305 13.60 -3.52 -25.84
C TYR A 305 12.92 -4.89 -25.72
N GLY A 306 13.66 -5.98 -25.91
CA GLY A 306 13.11 -7.34 -25.94
C GLY A 306 12.46 -7.78 -24.63
N HIS A 307 13.06 -7.43 -23.49
CA HIS A 307 12.43 -7.67 -22.18
C HIS A 307 11.23 -6.76 -21.95
N PHE A 308 11.34 -5.46 -22.28
CA PHE A 308 10.28 -4.50 -22.03
C PHE A 308 9.04 -4.71 -22.91
N ILE A 309 9.19 -5.10 -24.18
CA ILE A 309 8.06 -5.42 -25.07
C ILE A 309 7.33 -6.69 -24.61
N ASN A 310 8.05 -7.68 -24.05
CA ASN A 310 7.40 -8.85 -23.45
C ASN A 310 6.62 -8.47 -22.18
N ASP A 311 7.22 -7.71 -21.26
CA ASP A 311 6.55 -7.23 -20.05
C ASP A 311 5.28 -6.41 -20.41
N ILE A 312 5.31 -5.55 -21.44
CA ILE A 312 4.10 -4.84 -21.94
C ILE A 312 3.01 -5.80 -22.39
N CYS A 313 3.37 -6.87 -23.11
CA CYS A 313 2.43 -7.84 -23.66
C CYS A 313 1.90 -8.85 -22.63
N ASP A 314 2.51 -8.95 -21.44
CA ASP A 314 2.15 -9.91 -20.40
C ASP A 314 1.48 -9.30 -19.17
N ILE A 315 1.19 -7.99 -19.15
CA ILE A 315 0.56 -7.30 -18.00
C ILE A 315 -0.67 -8.06 -17.46
N GLU A 316 -1.60 -8.46 -18.32
CA GLU A 316 -2.81 -9.21 -17.90
C GLU A 316 -2.50 -10.65 -17.46
N THR A 317 -1.51 -11.28 -18.08
CA THR A 317 -1.09 -12.66 -17.80
C THR A 317 -0.37 -12.75 -16.46
N ASP A 318 0.55 -11.82 -16.19
CA ASP A 318 1.26 -11.68 -14.93
C ASP A 318 0.30 -11.31 -13.78
N GLN A 319 -0.65 -10.41 -14.02
CA GLN A 319 -1.71 -10.09 -13.05
C GLN A 319 -2.53 -11.33 -12.66
N LYS A 320 -2.97 -12.14 -13.64
CA LYS A 320 -3.67 -13.41 -13.38
C LYS A 320 -2.80 -14.44 -12.62
N ALA A 321 -1.48 -14.37 -12.80
CA ALA A 321 -0.52 -15.24 -12.14
C ALA A 321 0.03 -14.68 -10.81
N ASN A 322 -0.49 -13.55 -10.31
CA ASN A 322 0.04 -12.81 -9.15
C ASN A 322 1.55 -12.49 -9.24
N LYS A 323 2.08 -12.29 -10.47
CA LYS A 323 3.47 -11.89 -10.73
C LYS A 323 3.58 -10.36 -10.82
N PRO A 324 4.61 -9.73 -10.22
CA PRO A 324 4.86 -8.31 -10.41
C PRO A 324 5.38 -8.04 -11.84
N ASN A 325 4.76 -7.09 -12.54
CA ASN A 325 5.10 -6.70 -13.91
C ASN A 325 5.58 -5.24 -13.97
N ALA A 326 6.72 -5.01 -14.63
CA ALA A 326 7.38 -3.69 -14.64
C ALA A 326 6.66 -2.64 -15.53
N ALA A 327 5.93 -3.08 -16.55
CA ALA A 327 5.20 -2.22 -17.47
C ALA A 327 3.79 -1.83 -16.96
N ALA A 328 3.25 -2.57 -15.99
CA ALA A 328 1.89 -2.38 -15.46
C ALA A 328 1.65 -0.94 -14.94
N ASN A 329 2.60 -0.37 -14.20
CA ASN A 329 2.50 0.96 -13.60
C ASN A 329 2.74 2.13 -14.57
N LEU A 330 3.11 1.84 -15.83
CA LEU A 330 3.42 2.86 -16.83
C LEU A 330 2.21 3.16 -17.72
N GLN A 331 2.01 4.42 -18.08
CA GLN A 331 0.97 4.85 -19.02
C GLN A 331 1.31 4.41 -20.46
N PRO A 332 0.32 4.19 -21.36
CA PRO A 332 0.56 3.70 -22.72
C PRO A 332 1.58 4.53 -23.53
N TRP A 333 1.57 5.87 -23.38
CA TRP A 333 2.54 6.75 -24.04
C TRP A 333 3.96 6.62 -23.47
N GLN A 334 4.10 6.32 -22.16
CA GLN A 334 5.40 6.08 -21.52
C GLN A 334 5.99 4.75 -22.00
N ARG A 335 5.15 3.72 -22.15
CA ARG A 335 5.54 2.43 -22.76
C ARG A 335 6.05 2.64 -24.19
N LEU A 336 5.32 3.39 -25.02
CA LEU A 336 5.75 3.74 -26.38
C LEU A 336 7.07 4.53 -26.40
N LEU A 337 7.21 5.55 -25.54
CA LEU A 337 8.40 6.38 -25.46
C LEU A 337 9.64 5.57 -25.04
N LEU A 338 9.50 4.64 -24.09
CA LEU A 338 10.58 3.75 -23.69
C LEU A 338 10.97 2.76 -24.80
N CYS A 339 9.99 2.17 -25.51
CA CYS A 339 10.27 1.35 -26.70
C CYS A 339 11.03 2.13 -27.78
N LEU A 340 10.63 3.37 -28.06
CA LEU A 340 11.34 4.26 -28.99
C LEU A 340 12.75 4.61 -28.49
N LEU A 341 12.92 4.85 -27.19
CA LEU A 341 14.23 5.12 -26.58
C LEU A 341 15.19 3.91 -26.74
N PHE A 342 14.75 2.69 -26.46
CA PHE A 342 15.58 1.49 -26.66
C PHE A 342 15.94 1.28 -28.14
N LEU A 343 15.02 1.57 -29.05
CA LEU A 343 15.27 1.51 -30.49
C LEU A 343 16.29 2.59 -30.92
N SER A 344 16.15 3.82 -30.43
CA SER A 344 17.12 4.89 -30.66
C SER A 344 18.51 4.55 -30.12
N ILE A 345 18.62 4.05 -28.89
CA ILE A 345 19.90 3.65 -28.27
C ILE A 345 20.59 2.55 -29.08
N GLY A 346 19.84 1.57 -29.59
CA GLY A 346 20.42 0.47 -30.35
C GLY A 346 20.88 0.85 -31.75
N PHE A 347 20.14 1.71 -32.46
CA PHE A 347 20.48 2.12 -33.83
C PHE A 347 21.44 3.32 -33.90
N ALA A 348 21.53 4.16 -32.85
CA ALA A 348 22.35 5.38 -32.88
C ALA A 348 23.82 5.11 -33.20
N ALA A 349 24.49 4.23 -32.44
CA ALA A 349 25.90 3.94 -32.68
C ALA A 349 26.16 3.30 -34.07
N PRO A 350 25.44 2.24 -34.52
CA PRO A 350 25.52 1.70 -35.88
C PRO A 350 25.40 2.72 -37.02
N LEU A 351 24.47 3.68 -36.90
CA LEU A 351 24.25 4.71 -37.91
C LEU A 351 25.39 5.73 -37.93
N LEU A 352 25.87 6.15 -36.75
CA LEU A 352 27.00 7.08 -36.61
C LEU A 352 28.33 6.46 -37.08
N THR A 353 28.51 5.15 -36.97
CA THR A 353 29.69 4.43 -37.47
C THR A 353 29.53 3.91 -38.90
N HIS A 354 28.45 4.27 -39.60
CA HIS A 354 28.15 3.84 -40.99
C HIS A 354 28.30 2.33 -41.21
N LEU A 355 27.74 1.50 -40.32
CA LEU A 355 27.81 0.04 -40.47
C LEU A 355 27.14 -0.44 -41.76
N GLY A 356 27.70 -1.51 -42.33
CA GLY A 356 27.18 -2.15 -43.53
C GLY A 356 25.77 -2.73 -43.38
N ILE A 357 25.15 -3.03 -44.53
CA ILE A 357 23.77 -3.53 -44.61
C ILE A 357 23.56 -4.82 -43.80
N ILE A 358 24.56 -5.72 -43.75
CA ILE A 358 24.45 -7.02 -43.06
C ILE A 358 24.32 -6.85 -41.53
N PRO A 359 25.23 -6.16 -40.80
CA PRO A 359 25.01 -5.80 -39.40
C PRO A 359 23.68 -5.10 -39.14
N LEU A 360 23.26 -4.16 -40.01
CA LEU A 360 22.02 -3.41 -39.81
C LEU A 360 20.77 -4.30 -39.97
N ALA A 361 20.78 -5.24 -40.92
CA ALA A 361 19.72 -6.23 -41.09
C ALA A 361 19.63 -7.21 -39.90
N LEU A 362 20.78 -7.67 -39.39
CA LEU A 362 20.85 -8.53 -38.21
C LEU A 362 20.38 -7.80 -36.94
N LEU A 363 20.75 -6.52 -36.77
CA LEU A 363 20.23 -5.69 -35.69
C LEU A 363 18.71 -5.54 -35.80
N THR A 364 18.18 -5.29 -37.00
CA THR A 364 16.73 -5.19 -37.23
C THR A 364 16.02 -6.49 -36.89
N ALA A 365 16.57 -7.64 -37.28
CA ALA A 365 16.06 -8.95 -36.89
C ALA A 365 16.07 -9.16 -35.35
N ASN A 366 17.06 -8.60 -34.65
CA ASN A 366 17.20 -8.67 -33.20
C ASN A 366 16.11 -7.88 -32.44
N TYR A 367 15.50 -6.86 -33.06
CA TYR A 367 14.30 -6.20 -32.54
C TYR A 367 13.01 -6.90 -33.01
N LEU A 368 13.00 -7.38 -34.26
CA LEU A 368 11.83 -8.02 -34.86
C LEU A 368 11.46 -9.33 -34.14
N LEU A 369 12.41 -10.22 -33.86
CA LEU A 369 12.12 -11.53 -33.26
C LEU A 369 11.45 -11.43 -31.87
N PRO A 370 11.93 -10.64 -30.89
CA PRO A 370 11.21 -10.41 -29.63
C PRO A 370 9.82 -9.78 -29.81
N THR A 371 9.64 -8.94 -30.84
CA THR A 371 8.34 -8.35 -31.19
C THR A 371 7.37 -9.44 -31.67
N LEU A 372 7.77 -10.26 -32.64
CA LEU A 372 6.95 -11.37 -33.16
C LEU A 372 6.64 -12.42 -32.08
N TYR A 373 7.57 -12.64 -31.16
CA TYR A 373 7.39 -13.53 -30.00
C TYR A 373 6.29 -13.06 -29.05
N SER A 374 6.20 -11.74 -28.81
CA SER A 374 5.36 -11.16 -27.74
C SER A 374 4.02 -10.60 -28.22
N VAL A 375 3.99 -9.97 -29.40
CA VAL A 375 2.90 -9.08 -29.84
C VAL A 375 1.83 -9.83 -30.66
N PRO A 376 0.53 -9.71 -30.32
CA PRO A 376 -0.58 -10.23 -31.15
C PRO A 376 -0.65 -9.56 -32.54
N PRO A 377 -1.20 -10.24 -33.58
CA PRO A 377 -1.79 -11.58 -33.56
C PRO A 377 -0.79 -12.73 -33.72
N LEU A 378 0.51 -12.43 -33.91
CA LEU A 378 1.52 -13.46 -34.13
C LEU A 378 1.92 -14.16 -32.82
N ARG A 379 2.37 -13.41 -31.81
CA ARG A 379 2.65 -13.88 -30.43
C ARG A 379 3.24 -15.30 -30.40
N LEU A 380 4.38 -15.49 -31.07
CA LEU A 380 4.93 -16.82 -31.40
C LEU A 380 5.16 -17.72 -30.17
N LYS A 381 5.30 -17.16 -28.97
CA LYS A 381 5.43 -17.92 -27.72
C LYS A 381 4.28 -18.88 -27.42
N GLU A 382 3.08 -18.59 -27.94
CA GLU A 382 1.88 -19.44 -27.85
C GLU A 382 1.74 -20.41 -29.04
N ARG A 383 2.70 -20.42 -29.97
CA ARG A 383 2.70 -21.24 -31.21
C ARG A 383 3.68 -22.41 -31.16
N GLY A 384 3.86 -23.00 -29.98
CA GLY A 384 4.62 -24.23 -29.78
C GLY A 384 6.06 -24.13 -30.29
N THR A 385 6.41 -24.92 -31.30
CA THR A 385 7.76 -24.98 -31.88
C THR A 385 8.25 -23.63 -32.40
N TRP A 386 7.37 -22.79 -32.96
CA TRP A 386 7.75 -21.45 -33.43
C TRP A 386 8.15 -20.51 -32.29
N GLY A 387 7.62 -20.70 -31.09
CA GLY A 387 8.00 -19.94 -29.90
C GLY A 387 9.44 -20.23 -29.48
N ILE A 388 9.78 -21.51 -29.30
CA ILE A 388 11.13 -21.91 -28.88
C ILE A 388 12.19 -21.59 -29.95
N LEU A 389 11.85 -21.69 -31.23
CA LEU A 389 12.75 -21.31 -32.33
C LEU A 389 12.96 -19.79 -32.39
N SER A 390 11.89 -19.00 -32.23
CA SER A 390 11.97 -17.53 -32.25
C SER A 390 12.76 -16.97 -31.07
N ASP A 391 12.59 -17.53 -29.87
CA ASP A 391 13.34 -17.09 -28.69
C ASP A 391 14.82 -17.49 -28.78
N ALA A 392 15.14 -18.76 -29.08
CA ALA A 392 16.53 -19.20 -29.27
C ALA A 392 17.25 -18.40 -30.38
N ALA A 393 16.51 -18.01 -31.44
CA ALA A 393 17.03 -17.14 -32.47
C ALA A 393 17.30 -15.71 -31.97
N GLY A 394 16.33 -15.06 -31.31
CA GLY A 394 16.43 -13.67 -30.86
C GLY A 394 17.27 -13.45 -29.61
N ALA A 395 17.37 -14.43 -28.71
CA ALA A 395 18.10 -14.31 -27.45
C ALA A 395 19.60 -14.53 -27.61
N HIS A 396 20.04 -15.38 -28.56
CA HIS A 396 21.44 -15.81 -28.68
C HIS A 396 21.97 -15.85 -30.12
N LEU A 397 21.30 -16.52 -31.07
CA LEU A 397 21.82 -16.69 -32.45
C LEU A 397 22.01 -15.36 -33.19
N VAL A 398 20.97 -14.55 -33.30
CA VAL A 398 20.99 -13.27 -34.03
C VAL A 398 21.89 -12.23 -33.34
N PRO A 399 21.90 -12.08 -32.01
CA PRO A 399 22.93 -11.32 -31.29
C PRO A 399 24.36 -11.74 -31.63
N THR A 400 24.67 -13.03 -31.63
CA THR A 400 26.01 -13.55 -31.97
C THR A 400 26.39 -13.24 -33.42
N LEU A 401 25.48 -13.45 -34.37
CA LEU A 401 25.69 -13.10 -35.78
C LEU A 401 25.86 -11.59 -35.97
N PHE A 402 25.07 -10.75 -35.28
CA PHE A 402 25.19 -9.30 -35.31
C PHE A 402 26.57 -8.83 -34.83
N VAL A 403 27.02 -9.36 -33.69
CA VAL A 403 28.35 -9.05 -33.12
C VAL A 403 29.46 -9.47 -34.08
N ALA A 404 29.39 -10.69 -34.59
CA ALA A 404 30.41 -11.19 -35.52
C ALA A 404 30.44 -10.38 -36.82
N ALA A 405 29.29 -10.10 -37.43
CA ALA A 405 29.21 -9.25 -38.62
C ALA A 405 29.71 -7.83 -38.35
N THR A 406 29.46 -7.26 -37.17
CA THR A 406 29.96 -5.93 -36.77
C THR A 406 31.48 -5.91 -36.73
N VAL A 407 32.11 -6.88 -36.07
CA VAL A 407 33.58 -7.02 -36.02
C VAL A 407 34.13 -7.20 -37.44
N LEU A 408 33.67 -8.22 -38.15
CA LEU A 408 34.20 -8.60 -39.47
C LEU A 408 33.98 -7.52 -40.54
N SER A 409 32.94 -6.68 -40.43
CA SER A 409 32.71 -5.56 -41.35
C SER A 409 33.83 -4.51 -41.37
N GLN A 410 34.69 -4.47 -40.33
CA GLN A 410 35.85 -3.59 -40.26
C GLN A 410 37.08 -4.13 -41.00
N THR A 411 37.01 -5.36 -41.55
CA THR A 411 38.11 -6.04 -42.26
C THR A 411 37.67 -6.36 -43.69
N PRO A 412 38.29 -5.76 -44.73
CA PRO A 412 37.85 -5.94 -46.12
C PRO A 412 37.88 -7.39 -46.65
N ASP A 413 38.80 -8.22 -46.13
CA ASP A 413 38.88 -9.65 -46.42
C ASP A 413 39.04 -10.43 -45.09
N PRO A 414 37.93 -10.86 -44.47
CA PRO A 414 37.97 -11.50 -43.16
C PRO A 414 38.59 -12.91 -43.23
N PRO A 415 39.52 -13.27 -42.32
CA PRO A 415 40.24 -14.53 -42.42
C PRO A 415 39.29 -15.74 -42.32
N ARG A 416 39.54 -16.76 -43.14
CA ARG A 416 38.69 -17.97 -43.25
C ARG A 416 38.36 -18.60 -41.90
N ASN A 417 39.31 -18.62 -40.96
CA ASN A 417 39.09 -19.17 -39.61
C ASN A 417 38.06 -18.36 -38.80
N ALA A 418 38.01 -17.04 -38.96
CA ALA A 418 37.03 -16.18 -38.30
C ALA A 418 35.62 -16.37 -38.88
N LEU A 419 35.50 -16.62 -40.19
CA LEU A 419 34.22 -16.99 -40.83
C LEU A 419 33.72 -18.37 -40.35
N ILE A 420 34.59 -19.37 -40.29
CA ILE A 420 34.24 -20.71 -39.77
C ILE A 420 33.87 -20.62 -38.28
N PHE A 421 34.67 -19.91 -37.48
CA PHE A 421 34.37 -19.64 -36.07
C PHE A 421 32.99 -19.00 -35.90
N THR A 422 32.66 -17.98 -36.70
CA THR A 422 31.36 -17.31 -36.67
C THR A 422 30.21 -18.29 -36.90
N GLY A 423 30.33 -19.18 -37.89
CA GLY A 423 29.31 -20.20 -38.17
C GLY A 423 29.11 -21.19 -37.02
N ILE A 424 30.20 -21.70 -36.45
CA ILE A 424 30.13 -22.66 -35.33
C ILE A 424 29.63 -21.98 -34.05
N ALA A 425 30.11 -20.77 -33.74
CA ALA A 425 29.69 -20.01 -32.57
C ALA A 425 28.22 -19.57 -32.65
N ALA A 426 27.73 -19.20 -33.84
CA ALA A 426 26.32 -18.91 -34.06
C ALA A 426 25.44 -20.16 -33.85
N ALA A 427 25.86 -21.31 -34.39
CA ALA A 427 25.16 -22.58 -34.15
C ALA A 427 25.19 -22.97 -32.66
N HIS A 428 26.33 -22.82 -31.97
CA HIS A 428 26.45 -23.05 -30.52
C HIS A 428 25.48 -22.16 -29.74
N ALA A 429 25.48 -20.86 -30.01
CA ALA A 429 24.60 -19.88 -29.38
C ALA A 429 23.11 -20.23 -29.57
N PHE A 430 22.72 -20.73 -30.74
CA PHE A 430 21.35 -21.20 -30.97
C PHE A 430 20.97 -22.38 -30.08
N PHE A 431 21.86 -23.36 -29.87
CA PHE A 431 21.58 -24.51 -28.99
C PHE A 431 21.60 -24.14 -27.50
N VAL A 432 22.46 -23.21 -27.08
CA VAL A 432 22.38 -22.58 -25.74
C VAL A 432 21.02 -21.91 -25.54
N GLY A 433 20.55 -21.14 -26.54
CA GLY A 433 19.23 -20.52 -26.53
C GLY A 433 18.08 -21.53 -26.46
N LEU A 434 18.14 -22.62 -27.24
CA LEU A 434 17.15 -23.70 -27.18
C LEU A 434 17.10 -24.36 -25.79
N ARG A 435 18.26 -24.62 -25.16
CA ARG A 435 18.29 -25.17 -23.80
C ARG A 435 17.71 -24.17 -22.80
N GLY A 436 18.06 -22.89 -22.92
CA GLY A 436 17.56 -21.80 -22.09
C GLY A 436 16.04 -21.68 -22.11
N ILE A 437 15.42 -21.56 -23.29
CA ILE A 437 13.95 -21.40 -23.38
C ILE A 437 13.18 -22.64 -22.94
N LEU A 438 13.67 -23.84 -23.24
CA LEU A 438 13.02 -25.08 -22.80
C LEU A 438 13.08 -25.25 -21.28
N LEU A 439 14.20 -24.88 -20.64
CA LEU A 439 14.32 -24.83 -19.18
C LEU A 439 13.41 -23.77 -18.57
N HIS A 440 13.38 -22.55 -19.13
CA HIS A 440 12.51 -21.48 -18.66
C HIS A 440 11.03 -21.89 -18.69
N GLN A 441 10.56 -22.46 -19.81
CA GLN A 441 9.17 -22.94 -19.92
C GLN A 441 8.89 -24.17 -19.04
N LEU A 442 9.87 -25.05 -18.77
CA LEU A 442 9.72 -26.11 -17.77
C LEU A 442 9.54 -25.55 -16.35
N TRP A 443 10.29 -24.52 -15.99
CA TRP A 443 10.27 -23.91 -14.67
C TRP A 443 9.08 -22.96 -14.42
N ASP A 444 8.48 -22.40 -15.47
CA ASP A 444 7.28 -21.56 -15.39
C ASP A 444 5.98 -22.29 -15.77
N ARG A 445 6.05 -23.56 -16.18
CA ARG A 445 4.90 -24.37 -16.65
C ARG A 445 3.64 -24.27 -15.78
N THR A 446 3.78 -24.27 -14.46
CA THR A 446 2.64 -24.16 -13.52
C THR A 446 1.96 -22.79 -13.63
N ASN A 447 2.75 -21.73 -13.80
CA ASN A 447 2.25 -20.37 -13.98
C ASN A 447 1.58 -20.22 -15.34
N ASP A 448 2.19 -20.75 -16.41
CA ASP A 448 1.63 -20.77 -17.77
C ASP A 448 0.27 -21.50 -17.80
N LEU A 449 0.14 -22.63 -17.10
CA LEU A 449 -1.14 -23.35 -16.98
C LEU A 449 -2.19 -22.53 -16.22
N ASN A 450 -1.81 -21.90 -15.10
CA ASN A 450 -2.72 -21.09 -14.30
C ASN A 450 -3.20 -19.82 -15.03
N SER A 451 -2.35 -19.24 -15.89
CA SER A 451 -2.70 -18.06 -16.69
C SER A 451 -3.38 -18.37 -18.03
N GLY A 452 -3.47 -19.65 -18.40
CA GLY A 452 -4.02 -20.10 -19.69
C GLY A 452 -3.07 -19.91 -20.89
N THR A 453 -1.78 -19.74 -20.66
CA THR A 453 -0.77 -19.46 -21.70
C THR A 453 -0.28 -20.76 -22.37
N ALA A 454 -0.55 -20.89 -23.67
CA ALA A 454 -0.30 -22.10 -24.44
C ALA A 454 1.16 -22.24 -24.95
N THR A 455 2.16 -22.20 -24.05
CA THR A 455 3.58 -22.40 -24.40
C THR A 455 3.89 -23.83 -24.89
N PHE A 456 5.07 -24.06 -25.47
CA PHE A 456 5.45 -25.38 -26.00
C PHE A 456 5.43 -26.48 -24.91
N VAL A 457 5.83 -26.12 -23.69
CA VAL A 457 5.92 -27.05 -22.55
C VAL A 457 4.58 -27.28 -21.83
N THR A 458 3.57 -26.40 -22.00
CA THR A 458 2.21 -26.75 -21.58
C THR A 458 1.56 -27.76 -22.52
N GLN A 459 1.88 -27.68 -23.83
CA GLN A 459 1.38 -28.59 -24.87
C GLN A 459 2.08 -29.96 -24.93
N GLN A 460 3.21 -30.15 -24.24
CA GLN A 460 4.02 -31.39 -24.28
C GLN A 460 4.20 -32.02 -22.89
N PRO A 461 4.34 -33.35 -22.77
CA PRO A 461 4.69 -34.00 -21.50
C PRO A 461 6.09 -33.55 -21.03
N PRO A 462 6.28 -33.07 -19.78
CA PRO A 462 7.58 -32.59 -19.31
C PRO A 462 8.71 -33.60 -19.45
N LYS A 463 8.44 -34.90 -19.22
CA LYS A 463 9.40 -36.00 -19.42
C LYS A 463 9.94 -36.08 -20.86
N THR A 464 9.17 -35.67 -21.86
CA THR A 464 9.60 -35.60 -23.27
C THR A 464 10.56 -34.43 -23.47
N VAL A 465 10.25 -33.26 -22.89
CA VAL A 465 11.07 -32.05 -23.00
C VAL A 465 12.43 -32.24 -22.31
N HIS A 466 12.47 -32.79 -21.09
CA HIS A 466 13.72 -33.17 -20.42
C HIS A 466 14.55 -34.12 -21.30
N ARG A 467 13.94 -35.17 -21.85
CA ARG A 467 14.62 -36.11 -22.75
C ARG A 467 15.19 -35.44 -24.01
N TRP A 468 14.51 -34.43 -24.56
CA TRP A 468 15.02 -33.66 -25.71
C TRP A 468 16.24 -32.81 -25.31
N ILE A 469 16.20 -32.15 -24.15
CA ILE A 469 17.35 -31.39 -23.63
C ILE A 469 18.54 -32.34 -23.43
N ASP A 470 18.33 -33.44 -22.68
CA ASP A 470 19.40 -34.33 -22.24
C ASP A 470 20.03 -35.15 -23.39
N ARG A 471 19.24 -35.56 -24.40
CA ARG A 471 19.69 -36.47 -25.47
C ARG A 471 19.91 -35.83 -26.83
N LEU A 472 19.49 -34.59 -27.04
CA LEU A 472 19.63 -33.91 -28.34
C LEU A 472 20.23 -32.51 -28.18
N VAL A 473 19.60 -31.61 -27.42
CA VAL A 473 20.02 -30.20 -27.36
C VAL A 473 21.40 -30.07 -26.72
N PHE A 474 21.60 -30.66 -25.55
CA PHE A 474 22.88 -30.55 -24.82
C PHE A 474 24.06 -31.29 -25.49
N PRO A 475 23.92 -32.53 -26.00
CA PRO A 475 25.00 -33.16 -26.76
C PRO A 475 25.45 -32.35 -27.98
N VAL A 476 24.52 -31.70 -28.69
CA VAL A 476 24.85 -30.83 -29.82
C VAL A 476 25.48 -29.50 -29.36
N GLU A 477 25.01 -28.92 -28.25
CA GLU A 477 25.65 -27.76 -27.61
C GLU A 477 27.14 -28.06 -27.29
N ILE A 478 27.43 -29.18 -26.64
CA ILE A 478 28.80 -29.57 -26.26
C ILE A 478 29.67 -29.90 -27.48
N LEU A 479 29.11 -30.52 -28.52
CA LEU A 479 29.83 -30.77 -29.78
C LEU A 479 30.24 -29.45 -30.47
N LEU A 480 29.33 -28.48 -30.53
CA LEU A 480 29.60 -27.17 -31.12
C LEU A 480 30.56 -26.34 -30.26
N LEU A 481 30.42 -26.38 -28.93
CA LEU A 481 31.38 -25.80 -27.99
C LEU A 481 32.79 -26.37 -28.17
N SER A 482 32.90 -27.68 -28.40
CA SER A 482 34.18 -28.33 -28.68
C SER A 482 34.80 -27.81 -29.97
N GLY A 483 33.98 -27.54 -31.00
CA GLY A 483 34.42 -26.86 -32.23
C GLY A 483 34.92 -25.43 -31.99
N VAL A 484 34.22 -24.65 -31.17
CA VAL A 484 34.66 -23.30 -30.73
C VAL A 484 36.01 -23.38 -30.02
N ALA A 485 36.15 -24.28 -29.05
CA ALA A 485 37.39 -24.45 -28.28
C ALA A 485 38.57 -24.89 -29.17
N LEU A 486 38.36 -25.84 -30.10
CA LEU A 486 39.39 -26.31 -31.01
C LEU A 486 39.93 -25.21 -31.93
N LEU A 487 39.05 -24.39 -32.53
CA LEU A 487 39.48 -23.25 -33.36
C LEU A 487 40.28 -22.22 -32.56
N LEU A 488 39.85 -21.92 -31.34
CA LEU A 488 40.55 -20.99 -30.45
C LEU A 488 41.91 -21.54 -30.00
N CYS A 489 42.02 -22.84 -29.69
CA CYS A 489 43.29 -23.46 -29.33
C CYS A 489 44.25 -23.56 -30.52
N GLN A 490 43.73 -23.80 -31.74
CA GLN A 490 44.53 -23.84 -32.96
C GLN A 490 45.18 -22.48 -33.26
N SER A 491 44.44 -21.38 -33.08
CA SER A 491 44.95 -20.02 -33.29
C SER A 491 45.69 -19.45 -32.08
N THR A 492 45.43 -19.92 -30.86
CA THR A 492 46.15 -19.50 -29.66
C THR A 492 46.37 -20.67 -28.70
N PRO A 493 47.50 -21.39 -28.83
CA PRO A 493 47.78 -22.63 -28.09
C PRO A 493 47.72 -22.51 -26.56
N ALA A 494 47.96 -21.32 -25.99
CA ALA A 494 47.84 -21.06 -24.56
C ALA A 494 46.43 -21.37 -24.00
N LEU A 495 45.38 -21.21 -24.82
CA LEU A 495 44.01 -21.54 -24.42
C LEU A 495 43.80 -23.05 -24.20
N THR A 496 44.67 -23.91 -24.74
CA THR A 496 44.63 -25.37 -24.49
C THR A 496 44.76 -25.68 -22.99
N ILE A 497 45.64 -24.95 -22.29
CA ILE A 497 45.83 -25.11 -20.84
C ILE A 497 44.56 -24.64 -20.10
N PHE A 498 44.00 -23.51 -20.50
CA PHE A 498 42.75 -22.98 -19.93
C PHE A 498 41.59 -23.99 -20.08
N PHE A 499 41.34 -24.50 -21.29
CA PHE A 499 40.28 -25.48 -21.52
C PHE A 499 40.55 -26.81 -20.82
N ALA A 500 41.79 -27.28 -20.74
CA ALA A 500 42.14 -28.50 -20.01
C ALA A 500 41.91 -28.36 -18.49
N VAL A 501 42.32 -27.23 -17.89
CA VAL A 501 42.07 -26.92 -16.48
C VAL A 501 40.57 -26.75 -16.21
N TYR A 502 39.85 -26.05 -17.08
CA TYR A 502 38.39 -25.92 -16.96
C TYR A 502 37.69 -27.29 -17.04
N LEU A 503 38.06 -28.14 -18.00
CA LEU A 503 37.47 -29.48 -18.15
C LEU A 503 37.78 -30.36 -16.93
N LEU A 504 38.99 -30.27 -16.38
CA LEU A 504 39.38 -30.97 -15.16
C LEU A 504 38.53 -30.49 -13.96
N LEU A 505 38.46 -29.19 -13.72
CA LEU A 505 37.68 -28.61 -12.61
C LEU A 505 36.19 -28.94 -12.74
N THR A 506 35.62 -28.85 -13.94
CA THR A 506 34.21 -29.24 -14.19
C THR A 506 33.99 -30.74 -14.00
N THR A 507 34.95 -31.59 -14.39
CA THR A 507 34.89 -33.03 -14.16
C THR A 507 34.98 -33.38 -12.67
N VAL A 508 35.84 -32.69 -11.91
CA VAL A 508 35.89 -32.82 -10.46
C VAL A 508 34.57 -32.37 -9.86
N ASN A 509 34.08 -31.17 -10.19
CA ASN A 509 32.80 -30.64 -9.71
C ASN A 509 31.63 -31.60 -9.97
N ILE A 510 31.51 -32.15 -11.19
CA ILE A 510 30.48 -33.15 -11.54
C ILE A 510 30.62 -34.44 -10.71
N LYS A 511 31.84 -34.89 -10.41
CA LYS A 511 32.08 -36.09 -9.60
C LYS A 511 31.95 -35.88 -8.09
N THR A 512 32.18 -34.66 -7.60
CA THR A 512 32.08 -34.30 -6.17
C THR A 512 30.75 -33.64 -5.82
N ALA A 513 29.88 -33.36 -6.79
CA ALA A 513 28.58 -32.75 -6.55
C ALA A 513 27.66 -33.70 -5.75
N PRO A 514 26.87 -33.19 -4.79
CA PRO A 514 25.93 -33.99 -4.00
C PRO A 514 24.71 -34.47 -4.80
N HIS A 515 24.60 -34.09 -6.07
CA HIS A 515 23.51 -34.47 -6.98
C HIS A 515 24.11 -34.91 -8.33
N PRO A 516 23.55 -35.96 -8.97
CA PRO A 516 24.02 -36.38 -10.29
C PRO A 516 23.81 -35.27 -11.32
N PHE A 517 24.81 -35.05 -12.16
CA PHE A 517 24.73 -34.07 -13.23
C PHE A 517 23.57 -34.37 -14.19
N THR A 518 22.71 -33.37 -14.41
CA THR A 518 21.67 -33.38 -15.45
C THR A 518 21.81 -32.14 -16.34
N PRO A 519 21.73 -32.29 -17.68
CA PRO A 519 21.64 -31.15 -18.59
C PRO A 519 20.39 -30.29 -18.42
N SER A 520 19.33 -30.83 -17.83
CA SER A 520 18.04 -30.18 -17.61
C SER A 520 17.69 -30.00 -16.10
N PRO A 521 18.47 -29.20 -15.35
CA PRO A 521 18.35 -29.14 -13.89
C PRO A 521 17.08 -28.45 -13.38
N PRO A 522 16.65 -28.73 -12.14
CA PRO A 522 15.63 -27.97 -11.43
C PRO A 522 15.96 -26.48 -11.29
N LYS A 523 14.92 -25.65 -11.16
CA LYS A 523 15.04 -24.19 -10.99
C LYS A 523 15.92 -23.86 -9.77
N GLY A 524 16.96 -23.04 -9.97
CA GLY A 524 17.87 -22.62 -8.91
C GLY A 524 19.13 -23.48 -8.74
N GLN A 525 19.31 -24.56 -9.50
CA GLN A 525 20.58 -25.28 -9.58
C GLN A 525 21.49 -24.71 -10.70
N ASN A 526 22.80 -24.93 -10.59
CA ASN A 526 23.77 -24.46 -11.58
C ASN A 526 23.63 -25.20 -12.93
N ILE A 527 23.55 -24.43 -14.01
CA ILE A 527 23.45 -24.95 -15.39
C ILE A 527 24.87 -25.12 -15.95
N ILE A 528 25.43 -26.33 -15.94
CA ILE A 528 26.75 -26.56 -16.54
C ILE A 528 26.63 -26.57 -18.09
N PRO A 529 27.55 -25.97 -18.86
CA PRO A 529 28.70 -25.13 -18.47
C PRO A 529 28.46 -23.63 -18.72
N HIS A 530 27.33 -23.06 -18.28
CA HIS A 530 27.05 -21.61 -18.47
C HIS A 530 28.12 -20.73 -17.82
N ASP A 531 28.73 -21.16 -16.72
CA ASP A 531 29.84 -20.49 -16.05
C ASP A 531 31.06 -20.28 -16.96
N LEU A 532 31.29 -21.18 -17.93
CA LEU A 532 32.28 -20.97 -18.99
C LEU A 532 31.90 -19.79 -19.87
N TYR A 533 30.65 -19.72 -20.32
CA TYR A 533 30.17 -18.71 -21.28
C TYR A 533 30.04 -17.32 -20.64
N GLU A 534 29.54 -17.29 -19.40
CA GLU A 534 29.20 -16.06 -18.66
C GLU A 534 30.41 -15.43 -17.96
N VAL A 535 31.45 -16.20 -17.63
CA VAL A 535 32.57 -15.73 -16.81
C VAL A 535 33.93 -16.15 -17.39
N TRP A 536 34.22 -17.45 -17.45
CA TRP A 536 35.60 -17.90 -17.60
C TRP A 536 36.17 -17.68 -19.00
N LEU A 537 35.40 -17.95 -20.07
CA LEU A 537 35.86 -17.80 -21.45
C LEU A 537 36.06 -16.32 -21.84
N PRO A 538 35.12 -15.38 -21.59
CA PRO A 538 35.37 -13.97 -21.87
C PRO A 538 36.58 -13.42 -21.11
N LEU A 539 36.75 -13.80 -19.84
CA LEU A 539 37.90 -13.38 -19.04
C LEU A 539 39.22 -13.92 -19.60
N ALA A 540 39.30 -15.22 -19.89
CA ALA A 540 40.50 -15.85 -20.46
C ALA A 540 40.89 -15.26 -21.83
N LEU A 541 39.90 -14.99 -22.71
CA LEU A 541 40.15 -14.34 -24.00
C LEU A 541 40.64 -12.90 -23.83
N SER A 542 40.06 -12.13 -22.90
CA SER A 542 40.52 -10.75 -22.61
C SER A 542 41.95 -10.71 -22.06
N ILE A 543 42.31 -11.64 -21.16
CA ILE A 543 43.68 -11.78 -20.63
C ILE A 543 44.64 -12.15 -21.77
N THR A 544 44.23 -13.08 -22.63
CA THR A 544 45.03 -13.52 -23.79
C THR A 544 45.30 -12.36 -24.76
N LEU A 545 44.30 -11.51 -25.04
CA LEU A 545 44.48 -10.28 -25.81
C LEU A 545 45.47 -9.32 -25.15
N ALA A 546 45.39 -9.12 -23.83
CA ALA A 546 46.32 -8.24 -23.11
C ALA A 546 47.75 -8.79 -23.04
N VAL A 547 47.93 -10.11 -23.02
CA VAL A 547 49.25 -10.77 -23.10
C VAL A 547 49.87 -10.63 -24.50
N GLN A 548 49.06 -10.74 -25.56
CA GLN A 548 49.52 -10.54 -26.94
C GLN A 548 49.78 -9.06 -27.26
N ASN A 549 48.94 -8.15 -26.76
CA ASN A 549 49.08 -6.71 -26.92
C ASN A 549 48.70 -5.98 -25.62
N PRO A 550 49.69 -5.46 -24.85
CA PRO A 550 49.47 -4.79 -23.56
C PRO A 550 48.50 -3.60 -23.57
N GLN A 551 48.18 -3.02 -24.74
CA GLN A 551 47.17 -1.97 -24.84
C GLN A 551 45.79 -2.44 -24.36
N PHE A 552 45.48 -3.74 -24.47
CA PHE A 552 44.21 -4.31 -23.98
C PHE A 552 44.18 -4.56 -22.46
N LEU A 553 45.20 -4.19 -21.68
CA LEU A 553 45.18 -4.37 -20.22
C LEU A 553 44.01 -3.60 -19.55
N LEU A 554 43.65 -2.43 -20.07
CA LEU A 554 42.48 -1.66 -19.60
C LEU A 554 41.16 -2.41 -19.87
N LEU A 555 41.09 -3.15 -20.98
CA LEU A 555 39.95 -3.97 -21.34
C LEU A 555 39.77 -5.14 -20.35
N VAL A 556 40.86 -5.77 -19.89
CA VAL A 556 40.82 -6.79 -18.82
C VAL A 556 40.28 -6.22 -17.52
N ALA A 557 40.74 -5.04 -17.11
CA ALA A 557 40.24 -4.39 -15.89
C ALA A 557 38.74 -4.04 -16.00
N LEU A 558 38.30 -3.54 -17.15
CA LEU A 558 36.89 -3.24 -17.43
C LEU A 558 36.03 -4.53 -17.45
N THR A 559 36.52 -5.59 -18.08
CA THR A 559 35.89 -6.93 -18.11
C THR A 559 35.73 -7.49 -16.70
N ALA A 560 36.80 -7.48 -15.91
CA ALA A 560 36.78 -7.95 -14.52
C ALA A 560 35.86 -7.10 -13.61
N MET A 561 35.80 -5.78 -13.83
CA MET A 561 34.90 -4.88 -13.08
C MET A 561 33.43 -5.12 -13.43
N LEU A 562 33.10 -5.24 -14.72
CA LEU A 562 31.73 -5.48 -15.21
C LEU A 562 31.17 -6.83 -14.73
N PHE A 563 32.02 -7.83 -14.52
CA PHE A 563 31.61 -9.19 -14.13
C PHE A 563 31.97 -9.56 -12.68
N TYR A 564 32.48 -8.61 -11.88
CA TYR A 564 32.92 -8.85 -10.50
C TYR A 564 31.90 -9.61 -9.63
N PRO A 565 30.57 -9.33 -9.68
CA PRO A 565 29.59 -10.09 -8.90
C PRO A 565 29.56 -11.59 -9.28
N SER A 566 29.53 -11.90 -10.57
CA SER A 566 29.53 -13.29 -11.08
C SER A 566 30.86 -13.99 -10.78
N ILE A 567 31.98 -13.30 -11.03
CA ILE A 567 33.33 -13.79 -10.72
C ILE A 567 33.45 -14.17 -9.24
N LYS A 568 32.97 -13.32 -8.33
CA LYS A 568 33.04 -13.56 -6.87
C LYS A 568 32.27 -14.82 -6.46
N VAL A 569 31.08 -15.06 -7.02
CA VAL A 569 30.29 -16.26 -6.73
C VAL A 569 31.02 -17.50 -7.25
N ARG A 570 31.42 -17.52 -8.53
CA ARG A 570 32.08 -18.68 -9.17
C ARG A 570 33.44 -19.02 -8.54
N ILE A 571 34.22 -18.03 -8.11
CA ILE A 571 35.47 -18.26 -7.37
C ILE A 571 35.19 -18.94 -6.02
N THR A 572 34.11 -18.56 -5.33
CA THR A 572 33.75 -19.16 -4.02
C THR A 572 33.37 -20.63 -4.18
N GLU A 573 32.56 -20.95 -5.21
CA GLU A 573 32.21 -22.34 -5.57
C GLU A 573 33.46 -23.15 -5.96
N MET A 574 34.35 -22.58 -6.79
CA MET A 574 35.59 -23.24 -7.22
C MET A 574 36.52 -23.58 -6.04
N PHE A 575 36.66 -22.70 -5.05
CA PHE A 575 37.45 -23.00 -3.85
C PHE A 575 36.86 -24.15 -3.01
N GLN A 576 35.54 -24.32 -2.99
CA GLN A 576 34.91 -25.47 -2.32
C GLN A 576 35.21 -26.79 -3.05
N VAL A 577 35.12 -26.80 -4.39
CA VAL A 577 35.45 -27.97 -5.22
C VAL A 577 36.92 -28.36 -5.08
N ILE A 578 37.85 -27.39 -5.13
CA ILE A 578 39.28 -27.63 -4.94
C ILE A 578 39.57 -28.23 -3.56
N LYS A 579 38.89 -27.76 -2.50
CA LYS A 579 39.05 -28.29 -1.14
C LYS A 579 38.57 -29.75 -1.01
N ALA A 580 37.57 -30.17 -1.78
CA ALA A 580 37.10 -31.55 -1.83
C ALA A 580 38.04 -32.48 -2.63
N GLY A 581 38.65 -31.99 -3.71
CA GLY A 581 39.47 -32.80 -4.62
C GLY A 581 40.85 -33.24 -4.10
N PHE A 582 41.29 -32.78 -2.93
CA PHE A 582 42.62 -33.06 -2.37
C PHE A 582 42.65 -34.07 -1.20
N THR A 583 41.53 -34.73 -0.88
CA THR A 583 41.51 -35.85 0.09
C THR A 583 41.80 -37.18 -0.62
N PRO A 584 42.88 -37.92 -0.29
CA PRO A 584 43.25 -39.15 -0.98
C PRO A 584 42.45 -40.36 -0.47
N THR A 585 41.89 -41.15 -1.40
CA THR A 585 41.19 -42.40 -1.10
C THR A 585 42.16 -43.60 -1.03
N PRO A 586 42.03 -44.53 -0.06
CA PRO A 586 42.89 -45.71 0.02
C PRO A 586 42.53 -46.78 -1.02
N HIS A 587 43.54 -47.43 -1.61
CA HIS A 587 43.36 -48.61 -2.46
C HIS A 587 43.30 -49.92 -1.64
N PRO A 588 42.50 -50.92 -2.05
CA PRO A 588 42.38 -52.19 -1.35
C PRO A 588 43.57 -53.14 -1.63
N THR A 589 43.95 -53.93 -0.63
CA THR A 589 44.86 -55.09 -0.76
C THR A 589 44.16 -56.38 -0.30
N PRO A 590 44.55 -57.56 -0.82
CA PRO A 590 43.73 -58.77 -0.73
C PRO A 590 43.84 -59.52 0.61
N SER A 591 42.77 -60.20 1.01
CA SER A 591 42.67 -60.97 2.26
C SER A 591 43.27 -62.38 2.17
N PRO A 592 43.90 -62.88 3.26
CA PRO A 592 44.00 -64.31 3.54
C PRO A 592 42.71 -64.86 4.15
N SER A 593 42.43 -66.15 3.93
CA SER A 593 41.25 -66.86 4.41
C SER A 593 41.47 -67.61 5.75
N ASP A 594 40.36 -68.16 6.26
CA ASP A 594 40.25 -69.30 7.19
C ASP A 594 40.56 -69.10 8.69
N ALA A 595 39.47 -69.07 9.47
CA ALA A 595 39.43 -69.41 10.90
C ALA A 595 38.11 -70.17 11.22
N PRO A 596 38.08 -71.10 12.20
CA PRO A 596 37.06 -72.15 12.32
C PRO A 596 35.80 -71.76 13.12
N ARG A 597 34.70 -72.51 12.93
CA ARG A 597 33.41 -72.34 13.61
C ARG A 597 33.41 -72.83 15.08
N PRO A 598 32.71 -72.15 16.01
CA PRO A 598 32.34 -72.70 17.32
C PRO A 598 31.07 -73.57 17.29
N THR A 599 30.87 -74.33 18.37
CA THR A 599 29.76 -75.27 18.65
C THR A 599 28.45 -74.59 19.10
N PRO A 600 27.28 -75.27 19.02
CA PRO A 600 25.98 -74.64 19.21
C PRO A 600 25.63 -74.36 20.68
N SER A 601 25.18 -73.12 20.96
CA SER A 601 24.68 -72.70 22.27
C SER A 601 23.20 -73.05 22.49
N THR A 602 22.83 -73.38 23.73
CA THR A 602 21.50 -73.88 24.11
C THR A 602 20.47 -72.75 24.22
N VAL A 603 19.70 -72.51 23.16
CA VAL A 603 18.56 -71.58 23.16
C VAL A 603 17.26 -72.33 22.91
N ALA A 604 16.20 -71.98 23.63
CA ALA A 604 14.88 -72.61 23.50
C ALA A 604 13.96 -71.84 22.53
N PRO A 605 12.93 -72.49 21.95
CA PRO A 605 11.85 -71.81 21.23
C PRO A 605 11.12 -70.78 22.10
N LEU A 606 10.46 -69.79 21.48
CA LEU A 606 9.54 -68.90 22.19
C LEU A 606 8.48 -69.72 22.95
N THR A 607 8.25 -69.37 24.21
CA THR A 607 7.12 -69.93 24.97
C THR A 607 5.80 -69.40 24.41
N LEU A 608 4.69 -70.11 24.64
CA LEU A 608 3.35 -69.63 24.21
C LEU A 608 3.04 -68.23 24.72
N THR A 609 3.45 -67.89 25.95
CA THR A 609 3.29 -66.55 26.53
C THR A 609 4.13 -65.50 25.79
N MET A 610 5.38 -65.83 25.42
CA MET A 610 6.25 -64.94 24.64
C MET A 610 5.74 -64.74 23.21
N GLN A 611 5.19 -65.78 22.60
CA GLN A 611 4.55 -65.72 21.28
C GLN A 611 3.31 -64.82 21.31
N GLN A 612 2.43 -65.02 22.30
CA GLN A 612 1.25 -64.16 22.53
C GLN A 612 1.66 -62.71 22.84
N GLN A 613 2.75 -62.49 23.57
CA GLN A 613 3.28 -61.14 23.82
C GLN A 613 3.77 -60.49 22.51
N LEU A 614 4.52 -61.20 21.68
CA LEU A 614 4.95 -60.69 20.37
C LEU A 614 3.76 -60.35 19.46
N GLU A 615 2.70 -61.17 19.46
CA GLU A 615 1.48 -60.95 18.67
C GLU A 615 0.64 -59.77 19.18
N THR A 616 0.47 -59.62 20.50
CA THR A 616 -0.42 -58.61 21.10
C THR A 616 0.28 -57.29 21.41
N GLU A 617 1.54 -57.34 21.87
CA GLU A 617 2.33 -56.17 22.27
C GLU A 617 3.29 -55.69 21.18
N GLY A 618 3.60 -56.57 20.20
CA GLY A 618 4.50 -56.30 19.08
C GLY A 618 5.98 -56.52 19.39
N TYR A 619 6.32 -56.98 20.60
CA TYR A 619 7.69 -57.30 21.00
C TYR A 619 7.76 -58.32 22.14
N VAL A 620 8.95 -58.89 22.33
CA VAL A 620 9.33 -59.68 23.51
C VAL A 620 10.82 -59.51 23.81
N VAL A 621 11.18 -59.55 25.09
CA VAL A 621 12.59 -59.55 25.54
C VAL A 621 13.10 -60.98 25.67
N LEU A 622 14.30 -61.22 25.14
CA LEU A 622 15.02 -62.48 25.19
C LEU A 622 16.14 -62.35 26.22
N GLU A 623 15.96 -62.99 27.38
CA GLU A 623 16.83 -62.86 28.55
C GLU A 623 18.28 -63.34 28.34
N ASN A 624 18.47 -64.39 27.56
CA ASN A 624 19.77 -65.05 27.37
C ASN A 624 20.06 -65.25 25.86
N PHE A 625 20.03 -64.16 25.08
CA PHE A 625 20.23 -64.26 23.63
C PHE A 625 21.70 -64.46 23.27
N LEU A 626 22.60 -63.61 23.79
CA LEU A 626 24.05 -63.81 23.69
C LEU A 626 24.59 -64.39 25.00
N THR A 627 25.49 -65.37 24.89
CA THR A 627 26.31 -65.79 26.02
C THR A 627 27.42 -64.76 26.30
N PRO A 628 28.04 -64.75 27.49
CA PRO A 628 29.18 -63.87 27.77
C PRO A 628 30.34 -64.02 26.76
N ASP A 629 30.62 -65.24 26.32
CA ASP A 629 31.68 -65.52 25.34
C ASP A 629 31.34 -64.94 23.95
N GLU A 630 30.08 -65.10 23.49
CA GLU A 630 29.60 -64.53 22.22
C GLU A 630 29.55 -63.00 22.26
N LEU A 631 29.21 -62.43 23.42
CA LEU A 631 29.20 -60.99 23.65
C LEU A 631 30.60 -60.39 23.59
N GLU A 632 31.58 -61.03 24.24
CA GLU A 632 32.97 -60.58 24.22
C GLU A 632 33.64 -60.78 22.85
N ASP A 633 33.31 -61.87 22.14
CA ASP A 633 33.71 -62.09 20.75
C ASP A 633 33.18 -60.99 19.79
N LEU A 634 31.98 -60.47 20.05
CA LEU A 634 31.43 -59.32 19.31
C LEU A 634 32.11 -57.99 19.69
N ARG A 635 32.42 -57.76 20.96
CA ARG A 635 33.15 -56.58 21.44
C ARG A 635 34.58 -56.52 20.94
N GLU A 636 35.31 -57.63 20.99
CA GLU A 636 36.67 -57.71 20.48
C GLU A 636 36.70 -57.56 18.95
N PHE A 637 35.70 -58.11 18.25
CA PHE A 637 35.55 -57.87 16.82
C PHE A 637 35.29 -56.39 16.49
N ASP A 638 34.46 -55.70 17.27
CA ASP A 638 34.21 -54.25 17.11
C ASP A 638 35.50 -53.45 17.35
N ARG A 639 36.20 -53.72 18.46
CA ARG A 639 37.44 -53.06 18.87
C ARG A 639 38.59 -53.25 17.89
N THR A 640 38.64 -54.39 17.20
CA THR A 640 39.70 -54.71 16.22
C THR A 640 39.42 -54.21 14.80
N HIS A 641 38.24 -53.66 14.52
CA HIS A 641 37.82 -53.22 13.18
C HIS A 641 37.33 -51.76 13.18
N PRO A 642 38.25 -50.78 13.06
CA PRO A 642 37.92 -49.37 13.16
C PRO A 642 36.87 -48.93 12.14
N LEU A 643 36.11 -47.89 12.51
CA LEU A 643 35.08 -47.30 11.65
C LEU A 643 35.67 -46.79 10.32
N PRO A 644 35.01 -47.05 9.18
CA PRO A 644 35.23 -46.31 7.94
C PRO A 644 35.06 -44.80 8.17
N GLU A 645 35.80 -43.97 7.42
CA GLU A 645 35.80 -42.51 7.62
C GLU A 645 34.39 -41.88 7.48
N ASP A 646 33.56 -42.41 6.57
CA ASP A 646 32.18 -41.95 6.37
C ASP A 646 31.24 -42.30 7.53
N MET A 647 31.53 -43.37 8.29
CA MET A 647 30.84 -43.70 9.54
C MET A 647 31.37 -42.89 10.71
N ALA A 648 32.69 -42.71 10.80
CA ALA A 648 33.35 -42.01 11.89
C ALA A 648 32.99 -40.52 11.98
N ALA A 649 32.61 -39.90 10.85
CA ALA A 649 32.12 -38.53 10.79
C ALA A 649 30.69 -38.32 11.36
N SER A 650 29.98 -39.39 11.74
CA SER A 650 28.59 -39.34 12.25
C SER A 650 28.53 -39.53 13.77
N GLU A 651 27.70 -38.75 14.47
CA GLU A 651 27.35 -39.00 15.89
C GLU A 651 26.43 -40.22 16.08
N LYS A 652 25.99 -40.84 14.98
CA LYS A 652 25.24 -42.10 14.92
C LYS A 652 25.80 -43.04 13.85
N PRO A 653 27.02 -43.61 14.02
CA PRO A 653 27.62 -44.51 13.03
C PRO A 653 26.77 -45.77 12.84
N GLN A 654 26.29 -46.03 11.62
CA GLN A 654 25.60 -47.27 11.28
C GLN A 654 26.14 -47.91 10.01
N THR A 655 26.28 -49.24 9.97
CA THR A 655 26.87 -49.91 8.81
C THR A 655 26.00 -49.84 7.56
N LEU A 656 24.71 -49.50 7.70
CA LEU A 656 23.82 -49.23 6.58
C LEU A 656 24.15 -47.91 5.83
N THR A 657 24.83 -46.95 6.47
CA THR A 657 25.18 -45.66 5.83
C THR A 657 26.60 -45.60 5.27
N THR A 658 27.45 -46.62 5.51
CA THR A 658 28.77 -46.64 4.88
C THR A 658 28.69 -47.03 3.40
N SER A 659 29.52 -46.38 2.61
CA SER A 659 29.89 -46.76 1.25
C SER A 659 30.82 -47.98 1.20
N ASP A 660 31.48 -48.35 2.31
CA ASP A 660 32.24 -49.59 2.42
C ASP A 660 31.31 -50.79 2.63
N LEU A 661 30.80 -51.29 1.51
CA LEU A 661 29.97 -52.50 1.45
C LEU A 661 30.72 -53.75 1.97
N THR A 662 32.05 -53.76 1.93
CA THR A 662 32.87 -54.87 2.46
C THR A 662 32.84 -54.86 3.98
N TYR A 663 33.08 -53.69 4.60
CA TYR A 663 32.94 -53.49 6.05
C TYR A 663 31.52 -53.83 6.52
N ARG A 664 30.50 -53.31 5.82
CA ARG A 664 29.09 -53.62 6.12
C ARG A 664 28.82 -55.12 6.11
N LYS A 665 29.19 -55.81 5.02
CA LYS A 665 28.96 -57.25 4.88
C LYS A 665 29.73 -58.03 5.94
N LYS A 666 30.98 -57.66 6.25
CA LYS A 666 31.82 -58.30 7.26
C LYS A 666 31.19 -58.23 8.66
N PHE A 667 30.71 -57.06 9.07
CA PHE A 667 30.01 -56.87 10.35
C PHE A 667 28.67 -57.62 10.39
N GLY A 668 27.94 -57.63 9.26
CA GLY A 668 26.70 -58.37 9.11
C GLY A 668 26.88 -59.87 9.23
N ASP A 669 27.81 -60.44 8.48
CA ASP A 669 28.14 -61.88 8.52
C ASP A 669 28.62 -62.31 9.91
N LYS A 670 29.41 -61.48 10.61
CA LYS A 670 29.86 -61.76 11.99
C LYS A 670 28.66 -61.95 12.92
N PHE A 671 27.75 -60.98 13.01
CA PHE A 671 26.58 -61.11 13.90
C PHE A 671 25.62 -62.20 13.42
N LYS A 672 25.38 -62.30 12.10
CA LYS A 672 24.54 -63.34 11.48
C LYS A 672 25.03 -64.75 11.80
N SER A 673 26.35 -64.97 11.90
CA SER A 673 26.93 -66.27 12.26
C SER A 673 26.56 -66.76 13.67
N ILE A 674 26.30 -65.83 14.60
CA ILE A 674 25.88 -66.11 15.99
C ILE A 674 24.35 -66.11 16.09
N ALA A 675 23.69 -65.11 15.51
CA ALA A 675 22.25 -64.88 15.64
C ALA A 675 21.40 -65.90 14.86
N ALA A 676 21.74 -66.20 13.59
CA ALA A 676 20.89 -67.02 12.74
C ALA A 676 20.70 -68.48 13.24
N PRO A 677 21.73 -69.18 13.77
CA PRO A 677 21.54 -70.50 14.37
C PRO A 677 20.58 -70.48 15.57
N LYS A 678 20.68 -69.47 16.44
CA LYS A 678 19.80 -69.30 17.61
C LYS A 678 18.37 -68.97 17.19
N LEU A 679 18.22 -68.02 16.27
CA LEU A 679 16.90 -67.58 15.76
C LEU A 679 16.14 -68.74 15.11
N LYS A 680 16.82 -69.64 14.39
CA LYS A 680 16.21 -70.85 13.83
C LYS A 680 15.60 -71.79 14.89
N THR A 681 16.05 -71.70 16.15
CA THR A 681 15.46 -72.41 17.28
C THR A 681 14.40 -71.58 18.02
N ILE A 682 14.63 -70.28 18.20
CA ILE A 682 13.70 -69.35 18.87
C ILE A 682 12.39 -69.21 18.08
N ILE A 683 12.49 -68.94 16.77
CA ILE A 683 11.41 -68.73 15.81
C ILE A 683 11.60 -69.65 14.60
N PRO A 684 11.19 -70.93 14.68
CA PRO A 684 11.31 -71.87 13.57
C PRO A 684 10.54 -71.41 12.33
N GLY A 685 11.07 -71.68 11.14
CA GLY A 685 10.49 -71.27 9.85
C GLY A 685 10.82 -69.83 9.43
N TYR A 686 11.78 -69.18 10.10
CA TYR A 686 12.27 -67.85 9.73
C TYR A 686 13.75 -67.88 9.34
N ARG A 687 14.09 -67.08 8.32
CA ARG A 687 15.46 -66.80 7.86
C ARG A 687 15.90 -65.38 8.19
N THR A 688 17.15 -65.26 8.60
CA THR A 688 17.83 -63.98 8.82
C THR A 688 18.47 -63.52 7.51
N VAL A 689 18.11 -62.33 7.04
CA VAL A 689 18.61 -61.75 5.79
C VAL A 689 19.74 -60.76 6.07
N PHE A 690 19.42 -59.62 6.69
CA PHE A 690 20.33 -58.47 6.83
C PHE A 690 20.63 -58.14 8.31
N CYS A 691 21.87 -57.77 8.64
CA CYS A 691 22.37 -57.66 10.02
C CYS A 691 23.30 -56.46 10.28
N PRO A 692 22.88 -55.20 10.07
CA PRO A 692 23.73 -54.05 10.31
C PRO A 692 23.98 -53.81 11.80
N TRP A 693 24.94 -52.93 12.08
CA TRP A 693 25.30 -52.50 13.43
C TRP A 693 25.10 -50.99 13.55
N PHE A 694 24.69 -50.54 14.74
CA PHE A 694 24.36 -49.15 15.02
C PHE A 694 25.03 -48.69 16.31
N ARG A 695 25.77 -47.58 16.24
CA ARG A 695 26.46 -46.95 17.37
C ARG A 695 25.85 -45.59 17.70
N LYS A 696 25.88 -45.17 18.96
CA LYS A 696 25.63 -43.79 19.39
C LYS A 696 26.78 -43.27 20.22
N THR A 697 27.41 -42.19 19.74
CA THR A 697 28.49 -41.52 20.46
C THR A 697 28.04 -41.08 21.86
N PRO A 698 28.92 -41.17 22.88
CA PRO A 698 28.62 -40.75 24.25
C PRO A 698 28.51 -39.23 24.36
N ASN A 699 27.82 -38.77 25.41
CA ASN A 699 27.60 -37.36 25.77
C ASN A 699 27.00 -36.48 24.64
N SER A 700 26.33 -37.09 23.66
CA SER A 700 25.69 -36.35 22.56
C SER A 700 24.25 -36.00 22.92
N LYS A 701 23.85 -34.77 22.57
CA LYS A 701 22.44 -34.37 22.54
C LYS A 701 21.82 -34.49 21.14
N ASN A 702 22.64 -34.64 20.10
CA ASN A 702 22.25 -34.54 18.68
C ASN A 702 22.06 -35.90 17.99
N ASN A 703 22.18 -37.01 18.72
CA ASN A 703 21.97 -38.36 18.19
C ASN A 703 20.68 -39.10 18.61
N PRO A 704 19.51 -38.45 18.85
CA PRO A 704 18.26 -39.18 19.03
C PRO A 704 17.85 -39.87 17.71
N ILE A 705 17.02 -40.90 17.83
CA ILE A 705 16.28 -41.49 16.71
C ILE A 705 14.80 -41.25 17.00
N HIS A 706 14.18 -40.45 16.14
CA HIS A 706 12.77 -40.10 16.22
C HIS A 706 11.88 -41.35 16.03
N LEU A 707 10.61 -41.22 16.42
CA LEU A 707 9.64 -42.29 16.24
C LEU A 707 9.46 -42.60 14.75
N HIS A 708 9.59 -43.88 14.42
CA HIS A 708 9.46 -44.45 13.09
C HIS A 708 9.00 -45.90 13.18
N GLN A 709 8.70 -46.48 12.01
CA GLN A 709 8.51 -47.92 11.83
C GLN A 709 9.62 -48.40 10.87
N ASP A 710 10.02 -49.66 10.97
CA ASP A 710 11.02 -50.22 10.05
C ASP A 710 10.45 -50.41 8.63
N PRO A 711 11.25 -50.35 7.56
CA PRO A 711 10.80 -50.62 6.20
C PRO A 711 10.10 -51.99 6.03
N SER A 712 9.17 -52.09 5.07
CA SER A 712 8.56 -53.37 4.71
C SER A 712 9.50 -54.18 3.83
N PHE A 713 9.91 -55.36 4.32
CA PHE A 713 10.81 -56.29 3.60
C PHE A 713 10.08 -57.46 2.94
N THR A 714 8.75 -57.56 3.08
CA THR A 714 7.91 -58.58 2.42
C THR A 714 6.46 -58.08 2.40
N ASP A 715 5.51 -58.91 1.95
CA ASP A 715 4.08 -58.57 2.06
C ASP A 715 3.56 -58.82 3.49
N GLU A 716 3.62 -57.78 4.32
CA GLU A 716 3.22 -57.84 5.74
C GLU A 716 1.70 -57.99 5.98
N THR A 717 0.93 -58.14 4.90
CA THR A 717 -0.48 -58.59 4.95
C THR A 717 -0.62 -60.11 4.93
N GLN A 718 0.44 -60.84 4.55
CA GLN A 718 0.48 -62.29 4.43
C GLN A 718 1.53 -62.92 5.39
N TYR A 719 2.64 -62.22 5.60
CA TYR A 719 3.78 -62.67 6.42
C TYR A 719 4.02 -61.71 7.58
N SER A 720 4.67 -62.16 8.65
CA SER A 720 5.16 -61.25 9.71
C SER A 720 6.65 -60.98 9.48
N SER A 721 7.06 -59.71 9.47
CA SER A 721 8.48 -59.35 9.37
C SER A 721 8.99 -58.89 10.75
N LEU A 722 10.10 -59.48 11.18
CA LEU A 722 10.64 -59.33 12.53
C LEU A 722 12.02 -58.67 12.49
N GLY A 723 12.35 -57.95 13.55
CA GLY A 723 13.68 -57.44 13.85
C GLY A 723 14.17 -57.94 15.20
N ILE A 724 15.49 -58.08 15.36
CA ILE A 724 16.11 -58.25 16.68
C ILE A 724 17.13 -57.15 16.92
N TRP A 725 17.12 -56.58 18.13
CA TRP A 725 18.06 -55.55 18.56
C TRP A 725 18.77 -56.02 19.83
N CYS A 726 20.10 -56.11 19.77
CA CYS A 726 20.92 -56.61 20.86
C CYS A 726 22.04 -55.58 21.17
N PRO A 727 21.97 -54.89 22.31
CA PRO A 727 23.02 -53.97 22.74
C PRO A 727 24.23 -54.77 23.25
N LEU A 728 25.45 -54.30 22.97
CA LEU A 728 26.66 -54.95 23.47
C LEU A 728 27.03 -54.52 24.91
N ASN A 729 26.21 -53.69 25.54
CA ASN A 729 26.37 -53.18 26.91
C ASN A 729 24.99 -52.93 27.53
N ASP A 730 24.94 -52.72 28.85
CA ASP A 730 23.73 -52.26 29.55
C ASP A 730 23.16 -50.97 28.95
N VAL A 731 21.86 -50.97 28.67
CA VAL A 731 21.14 -49.82 28.11
C VAL A 731 19.93 -49.41 28.94
N ASN A 732 19.83 -48.11 29.20
CA ASN A 732 18.70 -47.45 29.83
C ASN A 732 18.38 -46.15 29.07
N VAL A 733 17.52 -45.28 29.61
CA VAL A 733 17.15 -44.00 28.98
C VAL A 733 18.38 -43.10 28.72
N GLU A 734 19.34 -43.05 29.63
CA GLU A 734 20.55 -42.20 29.53
C GLU A 734 21.56 -42.75 28.52
N SER A 735 21.72 -44.08 28.45
CA SER A 735 22.56 -44.75 27.45
C SER A 735 21.82 -45.12 26.15
N SER A 736 20.68 -44.48 25.89
CA SER A 736 19.89 -44.64 24.66
C SER A 736 19.45 -46.09 24.38
N CYS A 737 18.68 -46.67 25.30
CA CYS A 737 17.85 -47.84 25.03
C CYS A 737 16.80 -47.57 23.94
N LEU A 738 16.16 -48.62 23.43
CA LEU A 738 14.98 -48.44 22.57
C LEU A 738 13.80 -47.93 23.40
N CYS A 739 13.02 -47.03 22.81
CA CYS A 739 11.71 -46.63 23.28
C CYS A 739 10.68 -47.09 22.26
N ILE A 740 9.65 -47.82 22.71
CA ILE A 740 8.65 -48.47 21.85
C ILE A 740 7.24 -48.03 22.23
N VAL A 741 6.31 -48.21 21.30
CA VAL A 741 4.88 -48.05 21.54
C VAL A 741 4.22 -49.43 21.47
N LYS A 742 4.07 -50.09 22.63
CA LYS A 742 3.43 -51.41 22.75
C LYS A 742 2.05 -51.43 22.05
N GLY A 743 1.83 -52.40 21.17
CA GLY A 743 0.63 -52.57 20.34
C GLY A 743 0.61 -51.79 19.01
N SER A 744 1.56 -50.90 18.76
CA SER A 744 1.52 -50.00 17.59
C SER A 744 1.75 -50.68 16.24
N HIS A 745 2.20 -51.93 16.22
CA HIS A 745 2.30 -52.76 15.01
C HIS A 745 0.95 -52.99 14.31
N GLN A 746 -0.16 -52.71 15.02
CA GLN A 746 -1.54 -52.81 14.52
C GLN A 746 -2.15 -51.47 14.07
N LEU A 747 -1.38 -50.37 14.08
CA LEU A 747 -1.86 -49.03 13.70
C LEU A 747 -1.74 -48.74 12.20
N ASN A 748 -0.66 -49.20 11.55
CA ASN A 748 -0.39 -48.96 10.13
C ASN A 748 0.13 -50.24 9.48
N LEU A 749 -0.73 -50.86 8.68
CA LEU A 749 -0.50 -52.12 7.97
C LEU A 749 -0.07 -51.91 6.51
N GLN A 750 -0.03 -50.65 6.04
CA GLN A 750 0.44 -50.31 4.70
C GLN A 750 1.96 -50.50 4.54
N LYS A 751 2.40 -50.69 3.29
CA LYS A 751 3.82 -50.94 2.97
C LYS A 751 4.68 -49.69 3.18
N ARG A 752 5.74 -49.86 3.97
CA ARG A 752 6.63 -48.79 4.42
C ARG A 752 7.87 -48.75 3.55
N ASN A 753 8.19 -47.57 3.04
CA ASN A 753 9.27 -47.42 2.07
C ASN A 753 10.64 -47.36 2.76
N TYR A 754 11.67 -47.83 2.06
CA TYR A 754 13.03 -47.97 2.59
C TYR A 754 13.75 -46.64 2.84
N ASN A 755 13.28 -45.54 2.24
CA ASN A 755 14.00 -44.26 2.22
C ASN A 755 13.45 -43.22 3.21
N LEU A 756 12.43 -43.55 4.01
CA LEU A 756 11.83 -42.67 5.02
C LEU A 756 12.06 -43.23 6.42
N VAL A 757 12.73 -42.44 7.28
CA VAL A 757 13.03 -42.80 8.69
C VAL A 757 12.12 -42.02 9.65
N PHE A 758 10.89 -41.71 9.23
CA PHE A 758 9.93 -40.89 9.98
C PHE A 758 8.52 -41.44 9.80
N LEU A 759 7.70 -41.31 10.83
CA LEU A 759 6.26 -41.57 10.74
C LEU A 759 5.59 -40.67 9.69
N PRO A 760 4.64 -41.19 8.88
CA PRO A 760 3.98 -40.43 7.83
C PRO A 760 2.79 -39.58 8.34
N TYR A 761 2.78 -39.22 9.63
CA TYR A 761 1.69 -38.55 10.33
C TYR A 761 2.04 -37.11 10.72
N ASP A 762 1.02 -36.28 10.93
CA ASP A 762 1.20 -34.92 11.42
C ASP A 762 1.78 -34.89 12.85
N GLN A 763 2.51 -33.83 13.17
CA GLN A 763 3.23 -33.69 14.44
C GLN A 763 2.31 -33.85 15.66
N ASN A 764 1.04 -33.42 15.58
CA ASN A 764 0.06 -33.58 16.66
C ASN A 764 -0.20 -35.07 16.99
N ILE A 765 -0.28 -35.93 15.97
CA ILE A 765 -0.46 -37.38 16.13
C ILE A 765 0.82 -38.01 16.70
N ILE A 766 1.99 -37.60 16.20
CA ILE A 766 3.29 -38.10 16.69
C ILE A 766 3.46 -37.73 18.18
N SER A 767 3.23 -36.47 18.55
CA SER A 767 3.31 -35.99 19.93
C SER A 767 2.26 -36.65 20.83
N TYR A 768 1.05 -36.94 20.32
CA TYR A 768 0.05 -37.70 21.06
C TYR A 768 0.51 -39.13 21.35
N ILE A 769 1.09 -39.81 20.36
CA ILE A 769 1.66 -41.17 20.53
C ILE A 769 2.82 -41.14 21.53
N GLU A 770 3.74 -40.18 21.39
CA GLU A 770 4.92 -40.02 22.24
C GLU A 770 4.55 -39.78 23.70
N ASN A 771 3.72 -38.76 23.97
CA ASN A 771 3.34 -38.38 25.33
C ASN A 771 2.48 -39.42 26.04
N ASN A 772 1.65 -40.18 25.31
CA ASN A 772 0.70 -41.10 25.93
C ASN A 772 1.17 -42.56 25.97
N TYR A 773 1.96 -43.07 25.02
CA TYR A 773 2.19 -44.52 24.89
C TYR A 773 3.67 -44.94 24.76
N LEU A 774 4.60 -44.00 24.56
CA LEU A 774 6.02 -44.33 24.45
C LEU A 774 6.56 -44.91 25.77
N THR A 775 7.29 -46.02 25.68
CA THR A 775 7.81 -46.77 26.83
C THR A 775 9.28 -47.17 26.58
N PRO A 776 10.22 -46.82 27.48
CA PRO A 776 11.61 -47.24 27.36
C PRO A 776 11.80 -48.72 27.73
N VAL A 777 12.51 -49.48 26.90
CA VAL A 777 12.90 -50.88 27.15
C VAL A 777 14.37 -50.90 27.53
N SER A 778 14.65 -50.87 28.84
CA SER A 778 16.01 -51.04 29.34
C SER A 778 16.41 -52.51 29.25
N LEU A 779 17.62 -52.78 28.76
CA LEU A 779 18.17 -54.14 28.60
C LEU A 779 19.53 -54.25 29.29
N LYS A 780 19.82 -55.43 29.80
CA LYS A 780 21.13 -55.85 30.28
C LYS A 780 21.96 -56.43 29.14
N GLU A 781 23.27 -56.40 29.30
CA GLU A 781 24.19 -57.12 28.40
C GLU A 781 23.78 -58.61 28.28
N GLY A 782 23.87 -59.17 27.08
CA GLY A 782 23.39 -60.53 26.77
C GLY A 782 21.90 -60.64 26.41
N GLN A 783 21.07 -59.69 26.84
CA GLN A 783 19.66 -59.63 26.44
C GLN A 783 19.48 -59.08 25.02
N ALA A 784 18.34 -59.38 24.39
CA ALA A 784 17.92 -58.78 23.14
C ALA A 784 16.41 -58.55 23.11
N ILE A 785 15.92 -57.62 22.29
CA ILE A 785 14.49 -57.45 22.01
C ILE A 785 14.19 -57.97 20.61
N LEU A 786 13.24 -58.91 20.50
CA LEU A 786 12.65 -59.39 19.26
C LEU A 786 11.31 -58.65 19.07
N PHE A 787 11.09 -58.03 17.90
CA PHE A 787 9.93 -57.17 17.67
C PHE A 787 9.40 -57.27 16.23
N ASP A 788 8.11 -56.97 16.08
CA ASP A 788 7.45 -56.79 14.78
C ASP A 788 7.88 -55.46 14.17
N LYS A 789 8.23 -55.45 12.88
CA LYS A 789 8.77 -54.25 12.21
C LYS A 789 7.76 -53.13 11.99
N ARG A 790 6.47 -53.42 12.14
CA ARG A 790 5.41 -52.41 12.19
C ARG A 790 5.39 -51.67 13.55
N LEU A 791 6.10 -52.16 14.58
CA LEU A 791 6.14 -51.51 15.89
C LEU A 791 6.80 -50.12 15.77
N ILE A 792 6.07 -49.09 16.20
CA ILE A 792 6.58 -47.73 16.31
C ILE A 792 7.61 -47.69 17.43
N HIS A 793 8.82 -47.25 17.08
CA HIS A 793 9.93 -47.17 18.02
C HIS A 793 10.91 -46.03 17.68
N GLY A 794 11.77 -45.72 18.63
CA GLY A 794 12.82 -44.70 18.54
C GLY A 794 13.85 -44.89 19.65
N SER A 795 14.70 -43.90 19.89
CA SER A 795 15.60 -43.88 21.06
C SER A 795 16.07 -42.45 21.40
N PRO A 796 16.15 -42.08 22.69
CA PRO A 796 16.64 -40.77 23.11
C PRO A 796 18.13 -40.58 22.76
N SER A 797 18.66 -39.37 22.89
CA SER A 797 20.10 -39.12 22.70
C SER A 797 20.93 -39.88 23.74
N ASN A 798 22.15 -40.31 23.39
CA ASN A 798 23.04 -40.96 24.34
C ASN A 798 23.74 -39.92 25.22
N THR A 799 23.15 -39.63 26.37
CA THR A 799 23.70 -38.70 27.38
C THR A 799 24.68 -39.36 28.33
N SER A 800 24.86 -40.68 28.27
CA SER A 800 25.86 -41.40 29.06
C SER A 800 27.28 -41.18 28.55
N ASN A 801 28.28 -41.53 29.37
CA ASN A 801 29.69 -41.47 29.02
C ASN A 801 30.22 -42.71 28.26
N ILE A 802 29.35 -43.67 27.91
CA ILE A 802 29.70 -44.92 27.23
C ILE A 802 29.13 -44.90 25.81
N GLU A 803 29.91 -45.30 24.81
CA GLU A 803 29.39 -45.49 23.45
C GLU A 803 28.41 -46.67 23.43
N ARG A 804 27.18 -46.44 22.96
CA ARG A 804 26.19 -47.52 22.84
C ARG A 804 26.31 -48.19 21.48
N VAL A 805 26.96 -49.35 21.45
CA VAL A 805 26.99 -50.25 20.29
C VAL A 805 25.82 -51.24 20.37
N ALA A 806 25.08 -51.40 19.28
CA ALA A 806 24.06 -52.44 19.15
C ALA A 806 24.19 -53.17 17.82
N ALA A 807 24.23 -54.51 17.88
CA ALA A 807 24.13 -55.38 16.72
C ALA A 807 22.65 -55.72 16.49
N THR A 808 22.22 -55.70 15.23
CA THR A 808 20.79 -55.75 14.91
C THR A 808 20.54 -56.63 13.69
N CYS A 809 19.58 -57.57 13.75
CA CYS A 809 19.08 -58.19 12.53
C CYS A 809 17.94 -57.30 12.00
N PHE A 810 18.24 -56.47 11.00
CA PHE A 810 17.27 -55.58 10.36
C PHE A 810 16.28 -56.30 9.46
N THR A 811 16.43 -57.60 9.21
CA THR A 811 15.45 -58.35 8.40
C THR A 811 15.44 -59.82 8.81
N ILE A 812 14.36 -60.23 9.47
CA ILE A 812 14.00 -61.63 9.70
C ILE A 812 12.61 -61.83 9.08
N ILE A 813 12.49 -62.78 8.15
CA ILE A 813 11.24 -63.08 7.42
C ILE A 813 11.01 -64.59 7.37
N PRO A 814 9.78 -65.08 7.12
CA PRO A 814 9.53 -66.50 6.92
C PRO A 814 10.36 -67.09 5.77
N ASP A 815 10.69 -68.37 5.86
CA ASP A 815 11.53 -69.07 4.89
C ASP A 815 10.92 -69.02 3.47
N GLU A 816 9.60 -69.12 3.38
CA GLU A 816 8.81 -69.07 2.13
C GLU A 816 8.53 -67.64 1.63
N ALA A 817 8.75 -66.61 2.45
CA ALA A 817 8.37 -65.24 2.10
C ALA A 817 9.34 -64.63 1.07
N PRO A 818 8.85 -64.01 -0.03
CA PRO A 818 9.70 -63.27 -0.94
C PRO A 818 10.24 -62.01 -0.24
N LEU A 819 11.49 -61.68 -0.51
CA LEU A 819 12.16 -60.50 0.02
C LEU A 819 11.97 -59.31 -0.92
N TYR A 820 11.51 -58.19 -0.35
CA TYR A 820 11.15 -56.99 -1.10
C TYR A 820 11.94 -55.76 -0.67
N CYS A 821 12.24 -54.89 -1.64
CA CYS A 821 12.66 -53.51 -1.43
C CYS A 821 11.58 -52.53 -1.91
N CYS A 822 10.88 -51.90 -0.95
CA CYS A 822 9.86 -50.87 -1.21
C CYS A 822 10.52 -49.49 -1.41
N TYR A 823 10.77 -49.08 -2.64
CA TYR A 823 11.46 -47.84 -2.99
C TYR A 823 10.48 -46.70 -3.34
N LYS A 824 10.71 -45.49 -2.80
CA LYS A 824 9.93 -44.29 -3.10
C LYS A 824 10.75 -43.34 -4.00
N PRO A 825 10.38 -43.10 -5.27
CA PRO A 825 11.25 -42.38 -6.23
C PRO A 825 11.54 -40.91 -5.94
N SER A 826 10.66 -40.22 -5.21
CA SER A 826 10.92 -38.87 -4.69
C SER A 826 10.04 -38.60 -3.47
N LYS A 827 10.29 -37.50 -2.74
CA LYS A 827 9.45 -37.14 -1.58
C LYS A 827 8.04 -36.71 -2.01
N GLU A 828 7.94 -36.01 -3.14
CA GLU A 828 6.72 -35.42 -3.71
C GLU A 828 5.83 -36.46 -4.41
N LEU A 829 6.42 -37.50 -5.01
CA LEU A 829 5.68 -38.55 -5.69
C LEU A 829 4.97 -39.45 -4.68
N LYS A 830 3.63 -39.49 -4.73
CA LYS A 830 2.79 -40.42 -3.95
C LYS A 830 2.75 -41.83 -4.57
N GLN A 831 3.90 -42.37 -4.95
CA GLN A 831 4.04 -43.69 -5.57
C GLN A 831 5.15 -44.50 -4.88
N LEU A 832 4.92 -45.79 -4.75
CA LEU A 832 5.83 -46.79 -4.19
C LEU A 832 6.14 -47.83 -5.27
N GLU A 833 7.41 -48.02 -5.58
CA GLU A 833 7.90 -49.09 -6.46
C GLU A 833 8.35 -50.27 -5.60
N ILE A 834 7.83 -51.47 -5.87
CA ILE A 834 8.12 -52.67 -5.07
C ILE A 834 8.96 -53.62 -5.92
N TYR A 835 10.18 -53.84 -5.46
CA TYR A 835 11.15 -54.73 -6.07
C TYR A 835 11.25 -56.03 -5.29
N GLU A 836 11.28 -57.17 -5.97
CA GLU A 836 11.76 -58.44 -5.42
C GLU A 836 13.27 -58.50 -5.55
N VAL A 837 13.93 -58.94 -4.48
CA VAL A 837 15.39 -58.90 -4.32
C VAL A 837 15.90 -60.17 -3.63
N ASP A 838 17.15 -60.59 -3.91
CA ASP A 838 17.76 -61.72 -3.20
C ASP A 838 18.33 -61.36 -1.81
N ASP A 839 18.61 -62.39 -1.01
CA ASP A 839 19.03 -62.29 0.40
C ASP A 839 20.33 -61.50 0.65
N ASP A 840 21.17 -61.29 -0.37
CA ASP A 840 22.40 -60.52 -0.25
C ASP A 840 22.24 -59.07 -0.73
N PHE A 841 21.11 -58.71 -1.35
CA PHE A 841 20.83 -57.37 -1.88
C PHE A 841 21.17 -56.25 -0.90
N TYR A 842 20.74 -56.36 0.36
CA TYR A 842 20.96 -55.31 1.39
C TYR A 842 22.43 -55.16 1.84
N ASN A 843 23.28 -56.17 1.62
CA ASN A 843 24.72 -56.04 1.84
C ASN A 843 25.39 -55.18 0.76
N ARG A 844 24.87 -55.22 -0.47
CA ARG A 844 25.45 -54.54 -1.65
C ARG A 844 24.70 -53.28 -2.11
N TYR A 845 23.48 -53.05 -1.62
CA TYR A 845 22.64 -51.91 -1.99
C TYR A 845 22.97 -50.65 -1.19
N ILE A 846 23.21 -49.52 -1.87
CA ILE A 846 23.48 -48.24 -1.22
C ILE A 846 22.15 -47.61 -0.78
N TYR A 847 22.08 -47.20 0.49
CA TYR A 847 20.86 -46.65 1.09
C TYR A 847 20.40 -45.38 0.35
N GLY A 848 19.15 -45.38 -0.12
CA GLY A 848 18.53 -44.25 -0.82
C GLY A 848 18.59 -44.31 -2.35
N GLU A 849 19.42 -45.16 -2.95
CA GLU A 849 19.48 -45.31 -4.41
C GLU A 849 18.26 -46.04 -4.98
N LYS A 850 18.03 -45.96 -6.29
CA LYS A 850 16.97 -46.78 -6.93
C LYS A 850 17.47 -48.23 -7.03
N PRO A 851 16.70 -49.25 -6.59
CA PRO A 851 17.10 -50.65 -6.71
C PRO A 851 17.43 -51.05 -8.16
N HIS A 852 18.60 -51.65 -8.33
CA HIS A 852 19.16 -52.06 -9.63
C HIS A 852 20.20 -53.17 -9.44
N GLY A 853 20.61 -53.80 -10.56
CA GLY A 853 21.62 -54.87 -10.59
C GLY A 853 21.01 -56.28 -10.60
N ASP A 854 21.89 -57.28 -10.51
CA ASP A 854 21.48 -58.68 -10.53
C ASP A 854 20.66 -59.05 -9.29
N GLY A 855 19.69 -59.95 -9.50
CA GLY A 855 18.77 -60.39 -8.46
C GLY A 855 17.65 -59.40 -8.11
N VAL A 856 17.50 -58.29 -8.86
CA VAL A 856 16.50 -57.23 -8.59
C VAL A 856 15.43 -57.18 -9.68
N THR A 857 14.16 -57.41 -9.32
CA THR A 857 13.02 -57.40 -10.27
C THR A 857 11.91 -56.45 -9.79
N LEU A 858 11.51 -55.48 -10.61
CA LEU A 858 10.35 -54.64 -10.31
C LEU A 858 9.06 -55.46 -10.47
N ILE A 859 8.33 -55.67 -9.36
CA ILE A 859 7.07 -56.43 -9.35
C ILE A 859 5.88 -55.53 -9.66
N LYS A 860 5.80 -54.36 -9.02
CA LYS A 860 4.70 -53.40 -9.21
C LYS A 860 5.04 -51.98 -8.77
N THR A 861 4.22 -51.03 -9.23
CA THR A 861 4.18 -49.66 -8.72
C THR A 861 2.76 -49.37 -8.24
N GLU A 862 2.59 -48.93 -6.99
CA GLU A 862 1.29 -48.65 -6.37
C GLU A 862 1.30 -47.28 -5.66
N PRO A 863 0.14 -46.69 -5.34
CA PRO A 863 0.09 -45.43 -4.59
C PRO A 863 0.74 -45.59 -3.21
N TYR A 864 1.56 -44.62 -2.80
CA TYR A 864 2.10 -44.61 -1.44
C TYR A 864 1.04 -44.09 -0.47
N THR A 865 0.49 -44.99 0.34
CA THR A 865 -0.54 -44.74 1.35
C THR A 865 -0.10 -45.23 2.73
N TYR A 866 -0.80 -44.76 3.76
CA TYR A 866 -0.66 -45.18 5.16
C TYR A 866 -2.06 -45.13 5.78
N ASP A 867 -2.31 -45.96 6.80
CA ASP A 867 -3.62 -45.97 7.46
C ASP A 867 -3.79 -44.67 8.27
N PRO A 868 -4.89 -43.90 8.08
CA PRO A 868 -5.06 -42.63 8.78
C PRO A 868 -5.29 -42.85 10.27
N LEU A 869 -4.64 -42.05 11.11
CA LEU A 869 -4.76 -42.12 12.56
C LEU A 869 -5.36 -40.84 13.14
N THR A 870 -6.25 -41.00 14.11
CA THR A 870 -6.74 -39.94 14.99
C THR A 870 -6.45 -40.33 16.45
N PRO A 871 -6.45 -39.38 17.40
CA PRO A 871 -6.27 -39.69 18.82
C PRO A 871 -7.24 -40.75 19.34
N GLU A 872 -8.48 -40.76 18.84
CA GLU A 872 -9.54 -41.69 19.21
C GLU A 872 -9.25 -43.11 18.72
N LEU A 873 -8.83 -43.27 17.45
CA LEU A 873 -8.46 -44.58 16.89
C LEU A 873 -7.19 -45.15 17.55
N ILE A 874 -6.24 -44.29 17.92
CA ILE A 874 -5.05 -44.67 18.68
C ILE A 874 -5.45 -45.10 20.09
N ALA A 875 -6.33 -44.34 20.76
CA ALA A 875 -6.89 -44.70 22.07
C ALA A 875 -7.62 -46.04 22.04
N GLU A 876 -8.54 -46.24 21.09
CA GLU A 876 -9.28 -47.51 20.91
C GLU A 876 -8.34 -48.72 20.81
N LYS A 877 -7.26 -48.60 20.02
CA LYS A 877 -6.31 -49.69 19.78
C LYS A 877 -5.26 -49.88 20.87
N LEU A 878 -4.83 -48.80 21.55
CA LEU A 878 -3.71 -48.85 22.51
C LEU A 878 -4.13 -48.78 23.98
N ASP A 879 -5.21 -48.09 24.36
CA ASP A 879 -5.65 -48.00 25.76
C ASP A 879 -5.83 -49.37 26.45
N PRO A 880 -6.36 -50.42 25.80
CA PRO A 880 -6.45 -51.76 26.40
C PRO A 880 -5.09 -52.36 26.82
N LEU A 881 -4.00 -51.89 26.22
CA LEU A 881 -2.63 -52.32 26.49
C LEU A 881 -1.87 -51.37 27.44
N HIS A 882 -2.45 -50.21 27.78
CA HIS A 882 -1.84 -49.14 28.59
C HIS A 882 -2.79 -48.57 29.68
N PRO A 883 -3.48 -49.41 30.48
CA PRO A 883 -4.63 -49.00 31.31
C PRO A 883 -4.32 -47.87 32.32
N ASP A 884 -3.14 -47.87 32.95
CA ASP A 884 -2.75 -46.84 33.91
C ASP A 884 -2.65 -45.45 33.26
N ARG A 885 -2.20 -45.41 32.00
CA ARG A 885 -2.04 -44.18 31.23
C ARG A 885 -3.38 -43.65 30.76
N THR A 886 -4.28 -44.54 30.35
CA THR A 886 -5.68 -44.21 30.03
C THR A 886 -6.39 -43.58 31.23
N ILE A 887 -6.26 -44.17 32.42
CA ILE A 887 -6.83 -43.62 33.67
C ILE A 887 -6.24 -42.24 33.99
N SER A 888 -4.93 -42.04 33.78
CA SER A 888 -4.29 -40.74 33.98
C SER A 888 -4.81 -39.68 33.00
N ARG A 889 -4.88 -40.01 31.69
CA ARG A 889 -5.36 -39.11 30.63
C ARG A 889 -6.81 -38.67 30.88
N LEU A 890 -7.70 -39.62 31.19
CA LEU A 890 -9.12 -39.34 31.47
C LEU A 890 -9.30 -38.49 32.73
N LYS A 891 -8.49 -38.67 33.77
CA LYS A 891 -8.50 -37.81 34.97
C LYS A 891 -8.09 -36.37 34.64
N THR A 892 -7.04 -36.19 33.83
CA THR A 892 -6.61 -34.85 33.39
C THR A 892 -7.68 -34.18 32.56
N GLN A 893 -8.26 -34.88 31.56
CA GLN A 893 -9.34 -34.34 30.72
C GLN A 893 -10.58 -33.94 31.54
N LEU A 894 -10.98 -34.77 32.52
CA LEU A 894 -12.09 -34.45 33.40
C LEU A 894 -11.81 -33.22 34.28
N ALA A 895 -10.59 -33.07 34.79
CA ALA A 895 -10.19 -31.90 35.58
C ALA A 895 -10.03 -30.62 34.73
N GLU A 896 -9.66 -30.74 33.46
CA GLU A 896 -9.68 -29.66 32.47
C GLU A 896 -11.12 -29.18 32.22
N GLN A 897 -12.01 -30.12 31.88
CA GLN A 897 -13.41 -29.82 31.58
C GLN A 897 -14.16 -29.23 32.77
N GLN A 898 -13.89 -29.71 34.00
CA GLN A 898 -14.42 -29.13 35.23
C GLN A 898 -13.94 -27.69 35.47
N ARG A 899 -12.68 -27.38 35.16
CA ARG A 899 -12.15 -26.01 35.25
C ARG A 899 -12.77 -25.11 34.17
N GLN A 900 -12.90 -25.60 32.93
CA GLN A 900 -13.50 -24.85 31.84
C GLN A 900 -14.96 -24.47 32.12
N HIS A 901 -15.80 -25.41 32.58
CA HIS A 901 -17.18 -25.11 32.97
C HIS A 901 -17.28 -24.19 34.19
N GLN A 902 -16.31 -24.23 35.11
CA GLN A 902 -16.27 -23.29 36.23
C GLN A 902 -15.94 -21.87 35.77
N THR A 903 -14.93 -21.70 34.92
CA THR A 903 -14.59 -20.40 34.30
C THR A 903 -15.76 -19.85 33.49
N GLU A 904 -16.38 -20.67 32.66
CA GLU A 904 -17.55 -20.31 31.83
C GLU A 904 -18.73 -19.83 32.68
N ARG A 905 -19.01 -20.51 33.80
CA ARG A 905 -20.05 -20.12 34.77
C ARG A 905 -19.74 -18.78 35.45
N ASP A 906 -18.50 -18.58 35.86
CA ASP A 906 -18.06 -17.35 36.54
C ASP A 906 -18.07 -16.16 35.56
N THR A 907 -17.67 -16.37 34.30
CA THR A 907 -17.79 -15.39 33.21
C THR A 907 -19.25 -15.02 32.92
N LEU A 908 -20.15 -16.01 32.85
CA LEU A 908 -21.59 -15.75 32.66
C LEU A 908 -22.22 -14.99 33.83
N GLN A 909 -21.80 -15.26 35.08
CA GLN A 909 -22.26 -14.46 36.24
C GLN A 909 -21.74 -13.02 36.19
N GLN A 910 -20.49 -12.80 35.78
CA GLN A 910 -19.93 -11.46 35.60
C GLN A 910 -20.65 -10.71 34.48
N GLN A 911 -20.84 -11.33 33.31
CA GLN A 911 -21.58 -10.74 32.19
C GLN A 911 -23.02 -10.39 32.57
N LEU A 912 -23.70 -11.23 33.36
CA LEU A 912 -25.06 -10.95 33.86
C LEU A 912 -25.07 -9.69 34.76
N GLN A 913 -24.10 -9.55 35.66
CA GLN A 913 -23.98 -8.40 36.56
C GLN A 913 -23.63 -7.11 35.80
N GLU A 914 -22.72 -7.18 34.83
CA GLU A 914 -22.37 -6.08 33.93
C GLU A 914 -23.60 -5.66 33.08
N THR A 915 -24.34 -6.62 32.54
CA THR A 915 -25.56 -6.37 31.74
C THR A 915 -26.66 -5.70 32.57
N GLN A 916 -26.88 -6.15 33.81
CA GLN A 916 -27.83 -5.50 34.72
C GLN A 916 -27.44 -4.05 35.02
N THR A 917 -26.17 -3.83 35.36
CA THR A 917 -25.63 -2.48 35.65
C THR A 917 -25.74 -1.55 34.43
N TYR A 918 -25.42 -2.06 33.24
CA TYR A 918 -25.57 -1.34 31.97
C TYR A 918 -27.04 -0.99 31.69
N LEU A 919 -27.97 -1.92 31.93
CA LEU A 919 -29.39 -1.69 31.69
C LEU A 919 -29.95 -0.60 32.62
N GLU A 920 -29.58 -0.61 33.90
CA GLU A 920 -29.97 0.43 34.87
C GLU A 920 -29.42 1.81 34.48
N GLN A 921 -28.16 1.88 34.05
CA GLN A 921 -27.54 3.12 33.57
C GLN A 921 -28.19 3.62 32.27
N SER A 922 -28.47 2.72 31.33
CA SER A 922 -29.10 3.03 30.04
C SER A 922 -30.54 3.54 30.23
N CYS A 923 -31.35 2.87 31.06
CA CYS A 923 -32.66 3.37 31.46
C CYS A 923 -32.55 4.76 32.13
N SER A 924 -31.58 4.96 33.01
CA SER A 924 -31.35 6.26 33.68
C SER A 924 -30.85 7.36 32.74
N GLN A 925 -30.21 7.01 31.62
CA GLN A 925 -29.84 7.95 30.56
C GLN A 925 -31.05 8.29 29.68
N LEU A 926 -31.77 7.28 29.19
CA LEU A 926 -33.00 7.46 28.39
C LEU A 926 -34.06 8.27 29.14
N GLN A 927 -34.19 8.09 30.46
CA GLN A 927 -35.07 8.90 31.31
C GLN A 927 -34.69 10.39 31.25
N ARG A 928 -33.39 10.72 31.33
CA ARG A 928 -32.87 12.09 31.27
C ARG A 928 -33.01 12.71 29.88
N GLU A 929 -32.72 11.93 28.82
CA GLU A 929 -32.90 12.36 27.44
C GLU A 929 -34.38 12.63 27.11
N LEU A 930 -35.29 11.78 27.60
CA LEU A 930 -36.72 11.99 27.49
C LEU A 930 -37.19 13.24 28.24
N THR A 931 -36.66 13.52 29.44
CA THR A 931 -36.96 14.76 30.18
C THR A 931 -36.48 15.99 29.41
N ALA A 932 -35.23 16.01 28.94
CA ALA A 932 -34.67 17.12 28.16
C ALA A 932 -35.42 17.35 26.84
N SER A 933 -35.82 16.26 26.15
CA SER A 933 -36.62 16.33 24.93
C SER A 933 -38.02 16.89 25.18
N ASN A 934 -38.65 16.53 26.31
CA ASN A 934 -39.94 17.10 26.72
C ASN A 934 -39.84 18.59 27.10
N GLU A 935 -38.75 19.02 27.75
CA GLU A 935 -38.48 20.45 28.02
C GLU A 935 -38.30 21.24 26.72
N GLN A 936 -37.52 20.72 25.77
CA GLN A 936 -37.37 21.31 24.44
C GLN A 936 -38.70 21.36 23.66
N LEU A 937 -39.51 20.31 23.73
CA LEU A 937 -40.83 20.27 23.12
C LEU A 937 -41.77 21.31 23.74
N HIS A 938 -41.72 21.48 25.07
CA HIS A 938 -42.49 22.50 25.77
C HIS A 938 -42.06 23.91 25.34
N GLN A 939 -40.75 24.18 25.30
CA GLN A 939 -40.19 25.44 24.83
C GLN A 939 -40.59 25.74 23.38
N LYS A 940 -40.52 24.75 22.47
CA LYS A 940 -40.96 24.88 21.07
C LYS A 940 -42.47 25.07 20.95
N THR A 941 -43.26 24.47 21.82
CA THR A 941 -44.72 24.71 21.89
C THR A 941 -45.03 26.14 22.33
N THR A 942 -44.27 26.69 23.29
CA THR A 942 -44.39 28.10 23.71
C THR A 942 -43.96 29.08 22.60
N GLU A 943 -42.84 28.82 21.92
CA GLU A 943 -42.42 29.60 20.75
C GLU A 943 -43.48 29.58 19.64
N LEU A 944 -44.07 28.41 19.35
CA LEU A 944 -45.14 28.26 18.36
C LEU A 944 -46.39 29.07 18.74
N ALA A 945 -46.81 29.04 20.01
CA ALA A 945 -47.93 29.83 20.49
C ALA A 945 -47.68 31.35 20.36
N THR A 946 -46.44 31.78 20.63
CA THR A 946 -46.04 33.20 20.49
C THR A 946 -46.03 33.63 19.02
N LEU A 947 -45.53 32.78 18.12
CA LEU A 947 -45.58 33.00 16.66
C LEU A 947 -47.01 32.99 16.11
N GLN A 948 -47.90 32.14 16.64
CA GLN A 948 -49.32 32.14 16.29
C GLN A 948 -50.01 33.44 16.72
N GLN A 949 -49.72 33.95 17.93
CA GLN A 949 -50.23 35.24 18.39
C GLN A 949 -49.72 36.38 17.49
N GLN A 950 -48.42 36.44 17.20
CA GLN A 950 -47.84 37.46 16.30
C GLN A 950 -48.41 37.39 14.89
N LEU A 951 -48.66 36.18 14.37
CA LEU A 951 -49.32 35.99 13.08
C LEU A 951 -50.75 36.53 13.10
N GLN A 952 -51.49 36.28 14.17
CA GLN A 952 -52.87 36.76 14.32
C GLN A 952 -52.93 38.28 14.47
N GLU A 953 -52.06 38.89 15.27
CA GLU A 953 -51.89 40.35 15.36
C GLU A 953 -51.53 40.97 13.99
N THR A 954 -50.62 40.34 13.25
CA THR A 954 -50.24 40.76 11.89
C THR A 954 -51.39 40.64 10.90
N GLN A 955 -52.21 39.57 10.99
CA GLN A 955 -53.41 39.41 10.18
C GLN A 955 -54.46 40.48 10.48
N THR A 956 -54.73 40.77 11.75
CA THR A 956 -55.66 41.83 12.16
C THR A 956 -55.19 43.20 11.65
N HIS A 957 -53.91 43.55 11.82
CA HIS A 957 -53.34 44.80 11.30
C HIS A 957 -53.37 44.87 9.76
N LEU A 958 -53.22 43.74 9.07
CA LEU A 958 -53.36 43.66 7.60
C LEU A 958 -54.82 43.88 7.16
N GLU A 959 -55.80 43.34 7.89
CA GLU A 959 -57.22 43.57 7.64
C GLU A 959 -57.62 45.02 7.91
N GLU A 960 -57.17 45.62 9.01
CA GLU A 960 -57.38 47.04 9.28
C GLU A 960 -56.77 47.94 8.19
N SER A 961 -55.53 47.65 7.77
CA SER A 961 -54.86 48.38 6.68
C SER A 961 -55.58 48.21 5.33
N ARG A 962 -56.10 47.01 5.03
CA ARG A 962 -56.96 46.76 3.86
C ARG A 962 -58.27 47.54 3.95
N SER A 963 -58.95 47.53 5.10
CA SER A 963 -60.21 48.24 5.32
C SER A 963 -60.04 49.76 5.34
N GLN A 964 -58.88 50.28 5.74
CA GLN A 964 -58.53 51.69 5.58
C GLN A 964 -58.28 52.03 4.11
N ARG A 965 -57.42 51.28 3.42
CA ARG A 965 -57.11 51.49 2.00
C ARG A 965 -58.36 51.35 1.10
N GLN A 966 -59.29 50.47 1.45
CA GLN A 966 -60.57 50.33 0.78
C GLN A 966 -61.45 51.58 0.98
N ARG A 967 -61.49 52.15 2.19
CA ARG A 967 -62.21 53.41 2.47
C ARG A 967 -61.60 54.60 1.72
N GLU A 968 -60.27 54.70 1.69
CA GLU A 968 -59.54 55.70 0.91
C GLU A 968 -59.82 55.57 -0.60
N LEU A 969 -59.83 54.35 -1.13
CA LEU A 969 -60.17 54.06 -2.52
C LEU A 969 -61.63 54.39 -2.85
N THR A 970 -62.57 54.09 -1.95
CA THR A 970 -63.99 54.45 -2.13
C THR A 970 -64.18 55.97 -2.14
N ALA A 971 -63.58 56.70 -1.18
CA ALA A 971 -63.63 58.16 -1.15
C ALA A 971 -62.97 58.81 -2.39
N SER A 972 -61.86 58.23 -2.88
CA SER A 972 -61.21 58.68 -4.11
C SER A 972 -62.06 58.43 -5.35
N ASN A 973 -62.75 57.28 -5.42
CA ASN A 973 -63.70 56.97 -6.50
C ASN A 973 -64.95 57.88 -6.46
N GLU A 974 -65.46 58.23 -5.28
CA GLU A 974 -66.54 59.21 -5.13
C GLU A 974 -66.11 60.60 -5.59
N GLN A 975 -64.91 61.06 -5.20
CA GLN A 975 -64.34 62.32 -5.71
C GLN A 975 -64.12 62.29 -7.23
N LEU A 976 -63.65 61.16 -7.78
CA LEU A 976 -63.47 61.00 -9.22
C LEU A 976 -64.83 61.02 -9.96
N HIS A 977 -65.86 60.38 -9.40
CA HIS A 977 -67.21 60.41 -9.96
C HIS A 977 -67.80 61.82 -9.91
N GLN A 978 -67.65 62.52 -8.78
CA GLN A 978 -68.08 63.91 -8.60
C GLN A 978 -67.37 64.84 -9.60
N LYS A 979 -66.05 64.70 -9.78
CA LYS A 979 -65.28 65.44 -10.80
C LYS A 979 -65.65 65.08 -12.23
N THR A 980 -66.03 63.83 -12.49
CA THR A 980 -66.51 63.40 -13.81
C THR A 980 -67.87 64.03 -14.13
N THR A 981 -68.77 64.11 -13.16
CA THR A 981 -70.06 64.79 -13.28
C THR A 981 -69.89 66.31 -13.45
N GLU A 982 -69.02 66.95 -12.67
CA GLU A 982 -68.64 68.37 -12.88
C GLU A 982 -68.07 68.61 -14.28
N LEU A 983 -67.22 67.70 -14.79
CA LEU A 983 -66.67 67.81 -16.15
C LEU A 983 -67.74 67.63 -17.23
N ALA A 984 -68.77 66.81 -16.96
CA ALA A 984 -69.90 66.65 -17.86
C ALA A 984 -70.76 67.92 -17.91
N THR A 985 -71.12 68.51 -16.76
CA THR A 985 -71.86 69.77 -16.72
C THR A 985 -71.06 70.91 -17.35
N LEU A 986 -69.75 71.00 -17.10
CA LEU A 986 -68.90 72.05 -17.69
C LEU A 986 -68.80 71.94 -19.23
N LYS A 987 -68.88 70.71 -19.79
CA LYS A 987 -68.94 70.50 -21.25
C LYS A 987 -70.27 70.93 -21.84
N GLU A 988 -71.38 70.71 -21.13
CA GLU A 988 -72.71 71.11 -21.56
C GLU A 988 -72.87 72.64 -21.48
N ASP A 989 -72.40 73.27 -20.40
CA ASP A 989 -72.30 74.74 -20.27
C ASP A 989 -71.42 75.36 -21.36
N TYR A 990 -70.27 74.74 -21.68
CA TYR A 990 -69.40 75.18 -22.78
C TYR A 990 -70.10 75.09 -24.14
N SER A 991 -70.84 74.01 -24.40
CA SER A 991 -71.61 73.84 -25.63
C SER A 991 -72.73 74.89 -25.74
N GLN A 992 -73.48 75.14 -24.66
CA GLN A 992 -74.50 76.20 -24.63
C GLN A 992 -73.88 77.59 -24.84
N THR A 993 -72.71 77.83 -24.24
CA THR A 993 -71.97 79.10 -24.40
C THR A 993 -71.50 79.30 -25.84
N GLN A 994 -71.05 78.25 -26.54
CA GLN A 994 -70.74 78.34 -27.97
C GLN A 994 -71.98 78.74 -28.81
N THR A 995 -73.12 78.08 -28.59
CA THR A 995 -74.37 78.42 -29.31
C THR A 995 -74.84 79.84 -29.03
N GLN A 996 -74.72 80.32 -27.79
CA GLN A 996 -75.00 81.72 -27.44
C GLN A 996 -74.04 82.69 -28.13
N LEU A 997 -72.75 82.36 -28.24
CA LEU A 997 -71.74 83.19 -28.92
C LEU A 997 -72.00 83.32 -30.43
N GLU A 998 -72.46 82.25 -31.07
CA GLU A 998 -72.85 82.27 -32.49
C GLU A 998 -74.09 83.14 -32.71
N HIS A 999 -75.13 82.98 -31.87
CA HIS A 999 -76.32 83.83 -31.94
C HIS A 999 -75.99 85.32 -31.71
N LEU A 1000 -75.09 85.62 -30.76
CA LEU A 1000 -74.66 86.99 -30.49
C LEU A 1000 -73.87 87.61 -31.65
N ARG A 1001 -73.14 86.80 -32.44
CA ARG A 1001 -72.46 87.27 -33.67
C ARG A 1001 -73.46 87.67 -34.76
N GLU A 1002 -74.51 86.89 -34.98
CA GLU A 1002 -75.58 87.24 -35.94
C GLU A 1002 -76.31 88.53 -35.52
N GLN A 1003 -76.61 88.68 -34.23
CA GLN A 1003 -77.21 89.90 -33.68
C GLN A 1003 -76.29 91.12 -33.84
N LEU A 1004 -74.98 90.96 -33.62
CA LEU A 1004 -74.00 92.03 -33.81
C LEU A 1004 -73.92 92.48 -35.28
N GLN A 1005 -73.87 91.53 -36.21
CA GLN A 1005 -73.83 91.82 -37.65
C GLN A 1005 -75.10 92.55 -38.11
N THR A 1006 -76.28 92.09 -37.65
CA THR A 1006 -77.57 92.75 -37.91
C THR A 1006 -77.63 94.16 -37.33
N THR A 1007 -77.05 94.37 -36.15
CA THR A 1007 -76.98 95.69 -35.49
C THR A 1007 -76.04 96.65 -36.23
N GLN A 1008 -74.90 96.17 -36.73
CA GLN A 1008 -73.98 96.98 -37.54
C GLN A 1008 -74.64 97.50 -38.83
N THR A 1009 -75.42 96.68 -39.54
CA THR A 1009 -76.13 97.11 -40.75
C THR A 1009 -77.16 98.21 -40.44
N LYS A 1010 -77.90 98.09 -39.34
CA LYS A 1010 -78.85 99.13 -38.88
C LYS A 1010 -78.15 100.42 -38.45
N LEU A 1011 -76.98 100.33 -37.82
CA LEU A 1011 -76.19 101.49 -37.43
C LEU A 1011 -75.72 102.30 -38.65
N GLN A 1012 -75.23 101.62 -39.70
CA GLN A 1012 -74.86 102.27 -40.97
C GLN A 1012 -76.04 103.02 -41.61
N GLN A 1013 -77.23 102.40 -41.68
CA GLN A 1013 -78.43 103.08 -42.18
C GLN A 1013 -78.80 104.32 -41.36
N THR A 1014 -78.65 104.24 -40.03
CA THR A 1014 -78.96 105.36 -39.11
C THR A 1014 -77.98 106.52 -39.25
N GLN A 1015 -76.70 106.24 -39.49
CA GLN A 1015 -75.67 107.27 -39.69
C GLN A 1015 -75.94 108.11 -40.96
N THR A 1016 -76.34 107.47 -42.07
CA THR A 1016 -76.66 108.16 -43.32
C THR A 1016 -77.85 109.12 -43.18
N GLU A 1017 -78.89 108.74 -42.44
CA GLU A 1017 -80.05 109.62 -42.20
C GLU A 1017 -79.69 110.80 -41.26
N LEU A 1018 -78.77 110.58 -40.31
CA LEU A 1018 -78.31 111.63 -39.39
C LEU A 1018 -77.49 112.71 -40.11
N GLU A 1019 -76.63 112.35 -41.06
CA GLU A 1019 -75.90 113.33 -41.88
C GLU A 1019 -76.84 114.21 -42.70
N ARG A 1020 -77.90 113.61 -43.29
CA ARG A 1020 -78.93 114.33 -44.03
C ARG A 1020 -79.65 115.39 -43.18
N GLN A 1021 -80.00 115.07 -41.94
CA GLN A 1021 -80.62 116.04 -41.02
C GLN A 1021 -79.66 117.16 -40.60
N ARG A 1022 -78.36 116.84 -40.47
CA ARG A 1022 -77.33 117.81 -40.06
C ARG A 1022 -77.16 118.94 -41.09
N THR A 1023 -77.29 118.63 -42.38
CA THR A 1023 -77.24 119.62 -43.48
C THR A 1023 -78.42 120.59 -43.42
N GLN A 1024 -79.65 120.11 -43.20
CA GLN A 1024 -80.83 120.97 -43.05
C GLN A 1024 -80.75 121.91 -41.83
N LEU A 1025 -80.09 121.46 -40.75
CA LEU A 1025 -79.88 122.29 -39.56
C LEU A 1025 -78.95 123.49 -39.85
N GLN A 1026 -77.91 123.31 -40.68
CA GLN A 1026 -76.98 124.38 -41.06
C GLN A 1026 -77.66 125.49 -41.89
N GLU A 1027 -78.49 125.12 -42.89
CA GLU A 1027 -79.28 126.10 -43.65
C GLU A 1027 -80.22 126.92 -42.75
N THR A 1028 -80.81 126.26 -41.74
CA THR A 1028 -81.70 126.91 -40.77
C THR A 1028 -80.95 127.89 -39.88
N GLN A 1029 -79.74 127.52 -39.41
CA GLN A 1029 -78.89 128.40 -38.59
C GLN A 1029 -78.43 129.65 -39.34
N ALA A 1030 -78.16 129.56 -40.66
CA ALA A 1030 -77.81 130.72 -41.48
C ALA A 1030 -78.94 131.77 -41.52
N LYS A 1031 -80.20 131.35 -41.66
CA LYS A 1031 -81.37 132.26 -41.62
C LYS A 1031 -81.55 132.95 -40.27
N VAL A 1032 -81.28 132.25 -39.16
CA VAL A 1032 -81.38 132.82 -37.81
C VAL A 1032 -80.31 133.91 -37.56
N ALA A 1033 -79.11 133.77 -38.12
CA ALA A 1033 -78.06 134.78 -38.02
C ALA A 1033 -78.45 136.10 -38.71
N GLN A 1034 -79.10 136.03 -39.87
CA GLN A 1034 -79.53 137.20 -40.63
C GLN A 1034 -80.61 138.03 -39.91
N LEU A 1035 -81.56 137.37 -39.24
CA LEU A 1035 -82.62 138.03 -38.45
C LEU A 1035 -82.08 138.75 -37.20
N LYS A 1036 -81.03 138.22 -36.55
CA LYS A 1036 -80.40 138.86 -35.40
C LYS A 1036 -79.73 140.19 -35.74
N LEU A 1037 -79.20 140.34 -36.95
CA LEU A 1037 -78.57 141.58 -37.40
C LEU A 1037 -79.60 142.72 -37.53
N GLN A 1038 -80.78 142.43 -38.08
CA GLN A 1038 -81.89 143.39 -38.14
C GLN A 1038 -82.33 143.85 -36.74
N GLN A 1039 -82.40 142.93 -35.76
CA GLN A 1039 -82.83 143.26 -34.39
C GLN A 1039 -81.90 144.27 -33.70
N GLN A 1040 -80.58 144.16 -33.88
CA GLN A 1040 -79.64 145.11 -33.28
C GLN A 1040 -79.76 146.52 -33.86
N GLN A 1041 -80.06 146.64 -35.15
CA GLN A 1041 -80.21 147.94 -35.80
C GLN A 1041 -81.41 148.73 -35.25
N THR A 1042 -82.55 148.05 -35.03
CA THR A 1042 -83.74 148.67 -34.40
C THR A 1042 -83.52 149.07 -32.94
N GLN A 1043 -82.68 148.36 -32.19
CA GLN A 1043 -82.35 148.75 -30.80
C GLN A 1043 -81.59 150.08 -30.72
N SER A 1044 -80.74 150.39 -31.70
CA SER A 1044 -79.97 151.64 -31.72
C SER A 1044 -80.84 152.89 -31.86
N GLU A 1045 -81.94 152.80 -32.62
CA GLU A 1045 -82.87 153.92 -32.85
C GLU A 1045 -83.69 154.25 -31.59
N ILE A 1046 -84.03 153.24 -30.79
CA ILE A 1046 -84.79 153.38 -29.54
C ILE A 1046 -83.95 154.11 -28.47
N GLN A 1047 -82.65 153.78 -28.36
CA GLN A 1047 -81.74 154.40 -27.40
C GLN A 1047 -81.68 155.93 -27.56
N GLN A 1048 -81.59 156.40 -28.81
CA GLN A 1048 -81.43 157.82 -29.13
C GLN A 1048 -82.68 158.67 -28.80
N SER A 1049 -83.87 158.05 -28.82
CA SER A 1049 -85.12 158.71 -28.41
C SER A 1049 -85.24 158.90 -26.90
N GLN A 1050 -84.55 158.11 -26.09
CA GLN A 1050 -84.63 158.20 -24.62
C GLN A 1050 -83.82 159.38 -24.05
N GLU A 1051 -82.70 159.75 -24.67
CA GLU A 1051 -81.84 160.85 -24.20
C GLU A 1051 -82.53 162.23 -24.30
N GLN A 1052 -83.35 162.45 -25.34
CA GLN A 1052 -84.12 163.69 -25.51
C GLN A 1052 -85.17 163.90 -24.39
N LEU A 1053 -85.68 162.82 -23.80
CA LEU A 1053 -86.70 162.89 -22.75
C LEU A 1053 -86.12 163.41 -21.42
N GLN A 1054 -84.88 163.01 -21.08
CA GLN A 1054 -84.23 163.41 -19.83
C GLN A 1054 -83.90 164.91 -19.77
N GLN A 1055 -83.44 165.50 -20.87
CA GLN A 1055 -83.14 166.95 -20.91
C GLN A 1055 -84.37 167.82 -20.64
N THR A 1056 -85.58 167.33 -20.95
CA THR A 1056 -86.82 168.08 -20.73
C THR A 1056 -87.23 168.12 -19.26
N GLN A 1057 -86.99 167.06 -18.48
CA GLN A 1057 -87.32 167.00 -17.04
C GLN A 1057 -86.46 167.97 -16.20
N ALA A 1058 -85.24 168.27 -16.64
CA ALA A 1058 -84.33 169.19 -15.96
C ALA A 1058 -84.84 170.65 -15.87
N LYS A 1059 -85.84 171.04 -16.67
CA LYS A 1059 -86.44 172.40 -16.61
C LYS A 1059 -87.12 172.72 -15.28
N LEU A 1060 -87.66 171.73 -14.56
CA LEU A 1060 -88.72 171.99 -13.59
C LEU A 1060 -88.19 172.41 -12.19
N GLN A 1061 -87.16 171.73 -11.68
CA GLN A 1061 -86.68 171.91 -10.30
C GLN A 1061 -86.07 173.29 -9.99
N ILE A 1062 -85.58 174.02 -11.00
CA ILE A 1062 -84.93 175.32 -10.78
C ILE A 1062 -85.97 176.40 -10.45
N SER A 1063 -87.20 176.27 -10.98
CA SER A 1063 -88.26 177.27 -10.79
C SER A 1063 -88.86 177.27 -9.37
N GLU A 1064 -88.82 176.14 -8.67
CA GLU A 1064 -89.48 175.99 -7.35
C GLU A 1064 -88.66 176.63 -6.21
N ARG A 1065 -87.32 176.69 -6.32
CA ARG A 1065 -86.45 177.20 -5.25
C ARG A 1065 -86.56 178.71 -5.00
N GLN A 1066 -86.78 179.51 -6.04
CA GLN A 1066 -86.78 180.97 -5.90
C GLN A 1066 -88.02 181.49 -5.16
N GLN A 1067 -89.11 180.73 -5.14
CA GLN A 1067 -90.35 181.13 -4.47
C GLN A 1067 -90.26 181.04 -2.94
N GLN A 1068 -89.42 180.14 -2.39
CA GLN A 1068 -89.28 179.96 -0.94
C GLN A 1068 -88.49 181.09 -0.23
N GLN A 1069 -87.58 181.78 -0.92
CA GLN A 1069 -86.77 182.86 -0.31
C GLN A 1069 -87.55 184.16 -0.07
N MET A 1070 -88.77 184.28 -0.61
CA MET A 1070 -89.64 185.45 -0.42
C MET A 1070 -90.34 185.47 0.95
N GLN A 1071 -90.38 184.34 1.67
CA GLN A 1071 -91.14 184.21 2.92
C GLN A 1071 -90.35 184.69 4.16
N THR A 1072 -89.06 184.37 4.23
CA THR A 1072 -88.28 184.42 5.49
C THR A 1072 -87.94 185.84 5.97
N LEU A 1073 -87.66 186.76 5.05
CA LEU A 1073 -87.22 188.13 5.38
C LEU A 1073 -88.35 189.06 5.86
N LEU A 1074 -89.60 188.60 5.81
CA LEU A 1074 -90.76 189.34 6.32
C LEU A 1074 -90.91 189.21 7.85
N GLU A 1075 -90.35 188.16 8.46
CA GLU A 1075 -90.61 187.77 9.85
C GLU A 1075 -89.54 188.26 10.86
N GLU A 1076 -88.30 188.55 10.43
CA GLU A 1076 -87.19 188.76 11.38
C GLU A 1076 -87.06 190.18 11.99
N SER A 1077 -87.44 191.26 11.30
CA SER A 1077 -87.14 192.65 11.78
C SER A 1077 -88.34 193.42 12.35
N GLN A 1078 -89.55 192.84 12.33
CA GLN A 1078 -90.66 193.35 13.16
C GLN A 1078 -90.38 193.20 14.68
N ALA A 1079 -89.36 192.44 15.06
CA ALA A 1079 -88.96 192.19 16.45
C ALA A 1079 -88.18 193.33 17.13
N GLU A 1080 -87.51 194.22 16.40
CA GLU A 1080 -86.65 195.27 17.00
C GLU A 1080 -87.39 196.56 17.38
N LEU A 1081 -88.69 196.66 17.07
CA LEU A 1081 -89.56 197.80 17.44
C LEU A 1081 -89.77 197.93 18.97
N THR A 1082 -89.53 196.86 19.74
CA THR A 1082 -90.14 196.69 21.07
C THR A 1082 -89.23 196.77 22.29
N GLU A 1083 -87.89 196.71 22.17
CA GLU A 1083 -87.03 196.53 23.37
C GLU A 1083 -86.36 197.81 23.90
N LYS A 1084 -85.81 198.71 23.07
CA LYS A 1084 -85.04 199.89 23.56
C LYS A 1084 -85.88 201.09 24.02
N THR A 1085 -87.20 201.10 23.80
CA THR A 1085 -88.12 202.10 24.37
C THR A 1085 -88.32 201.89 25.90
N ALA A 1086 -87.87 200.76 26.46
CA ALA A 1086 -88.08 200.41 27.87
C ALA A 1086 -87.05 201.00 28.86
N GLU A 1087 -85.83 201.37 28.43
CA GLU A 1087 -84.83 202.05 29.28
C GLU A 1087 -84.97 203.60 29.27
N LEU A 1088 -86.13 204.10 28.84
CA LEU A 1088 -86.45 205.53 28.63
C LEU A 1088 -86.22 206.50 29.81
N ASN A 1089 -86.47 206.23 31.10
CA ASN A 1089 -87.02 205.06 31.78
C ASN A 1089 -86.56 205.03 33.25
N GLN A 1090 -85.26 204.87 33.50
CA GLN A 1090 -84.76 204.56 34.85
C GLN A 1090 -83.45 205.29 35.20
N ILE A 1091 -83.49 206.03 36.32
CA ILE A 1091 -82.35 206.43 37.16
C ILE A 1091 -81.26 207.27 36.43
N LYS A 1092 -81.32 208.60 36.34
CA LYS A 1092 -82.31 209.61 36.78
C LYS A 1092 -82.65 209.75 38.26
N SER A 1093 -82.03 209.04 39.19
CA SER A 1093 -82.34 209.20 40.63
C SER A 1093 -81.14 209.16 41.57
N GLU A 1094 -80.04 208.50 41.21
CA GLU A 1094 -78.91 208.27 42.13
C GLU A 1094 -77.63 208.90 41.57
N GLN A 1095 -77.59 210.22 41.58
CA GLN A 1095 -77.12 211.02 42.72
C GLN A 1095 -75.58 211.00 42.80
N HIS A 1096 -74.91 212.09 42.46
CA HIS A 1096 -74.99 213.33 43.24
C HIS A 1096 -74.83 213.05 44.75
N GLN A 1097 -73.58 213.03 45.22
CA GLN A 1097 -73.20 212.90 46.64
C GLN A 1097 -73.05 211.50 47.25
N ALA A 1098 -72.41 210.56 46.55
CA ALA A 1098 -71.44 209.70 47.23
C ALA A 1098 -70.41 209.13 46.26
N ARG A 1099 -69.12 209.14 46.53
CA ARG A 1099 -68.25 210.09 47.28
C ARG A 1099 -66.86 209.79 46.70
N LEU A 1100 -66.01 210.76 46.37
CA LEU A 1100 -65.18 211.48 47.34
C LEU A 1100 -64.33 210.59 48.29
N ALA A 1101 -64.31 209.27 48.07
CA ALA A 1101 -63.52 208.27 48.81
C ALA A 1101 -63.46 206.94 48.02
N GLU A 1102 -62.51 206.84 47.07
CA GLU A 1102 -61.42 205.86 47.16
C GLU A 1102 -60.49 206.11 45.95
N ILE A 1103 -59.66 207.15 46.00
CA ILE A 1103 -58.31 207.06 46.57
C ILE A 1103 -57.37 206.24 45.67
N ILE A 1104 -56.46 206.97 45.01
CA ILE A 1104 -55.02 206.72 45.09
C ILE A 1104 -54.63 205.23 45.09
N ARG A 1105 -54.80 204.53 43.97
CA ARG A 1105 -53.76 203.61 43.47
C ARG A 1105 -53.72 203.65 41.94
N ARG A 1106 -52.66 204.23 41.34
CA ARG A 1106 -51.26 203.72 41.29
C ARG A 1106 -51.22 202.46 40.42
N ARG A 1107 -50.54 202.44 39.26
CA ARG A 1107 -49.06 202.54 39.14
C ARG A 1107 -48.34 201.70 40.20
N LEU A 1108 -48.26 200.40 39.95
CA LEU A 1108 -46.94 199.84 39.69
C LEU A 1108 -46.91 199.46 38.21
#